data_AF-A0A0N1PFV1-F1
#
_entry.id   AF-A0A0N1PFV1-F1
#
_cell.length_a   1.000
_cell.length_b   1.000
_cell.length_c   1.000
_cell.angle_alpha   90.00
_cell.angle_beta   90.00
_cell.angle_gamma   90.00
#
_symmetry.space_group_name_H-M   'P 1'
#
loop_
_entity.id
_entity.type
_entity.pdbx_description
1 polymer ?
#
loop_
_entity_poly.entity_id
_entity_poly.type
_entity_poly.pdbx_seq_one_letter_code
_entity_poly.pdbx_strand_id
1 'polypeptide(L)'
;MRDPKVSNYNIVRNDRTGAPCGGTIIYYKKSLHCVPIDTPTLTHLEASICQLAMTGHAPITIASVYLPCRPSATILRSDFESLLSLGGATILAGDFNSKHIRWNSTRISNRGRALDALSDLLDFDFIAPLEPTHYPHTLGHTPDVLDIAIIKNINLTLRNVEVIHELHSDHRPVLLKLGTSAQTDPPTKTVVDWHKLSAKLKDINSPHLNSVPDLINTDYDMGAAIGSLTSHIQTAIEDCSRQMPESVNQRWALPPDARDLLRRKNAATRAHDLYPTESNRKELRKLQREVKTRIAAIRNERWDSTLRNIKPSHLAFWRLPKSLKGDTYSTMPPLSRSNMTPAMLDEEKAECLADSLEAQCSPSSLPIDPDHLRKVDSEVDRRKSEPLLDSITPVTSDEVEILIKNLRPRKAPGSDSITNRVAKLLPVTIIQLLVAIFNAAMTKGVFPSEWKDAVVIGFLKPSKPPSNPTSYRPISLLKTFGKIYERLVLARLRSFMDTKGMPIAEQFGFRAKHSCTHQVHRITEHILAKRQRGLNTGALFLDVAKAFDKVWHNGLIYKLYEYGVPDRLVCIIRDFLSDRTFRYRVEGVCSQSHPVRAGVPQGSVLGPVLFTLYTNDMPRVHGVELALFADDTCIYTSGRKPDAICRRLQTAANTLGAWFRKWRIEINPTKSAAVYFSRLKVTRLPSVTLMDSPIPWEDNVKYLGVILDSKLNFSAHVTRVRNRAAFILGRLYALFNKKSKMSLRNKVTLFKSVVRPVMTYASPVFAHIAPKQIHRLQVIQNRFLRRATGAPWYMRNSDLHIDLDLPTIAQHLKLASRRYFDSAVGHPNPLVVSAATYNPIALGKFRRDHRRPRNVLDFQDDPITIAQAKVKQHRQTTRRSRCRLRQSFSRYGLIAGRFSPINNRSVAGVSSATSSPSDNAFRSGSNVRCINSNQIIATDQAEVRPSRAPLNRNAKRVMSDSPSRGPLSGALETSHSMERPPKRSKSSVTSQPGNYNEVTARAEAPEGALESCYS
;
A
#
# COMPACT_ATOMS: atom_id res chain seq x y z
N MET A 1 7.82 10.82 -27.98
CA MET A 1 8.75 11.52 -27.05
C MET A 1 9.02 10.64 -25.83
N ARG A 2 9.96 11.00 -24.94
CA ARG A 2 9.98 10.43 -23.57
C ARG A 2 8.94 11.17 -22.73
N ASP A 3 8.12 10.43 -22.01
CA ASP A 3 7.12 10.96 -21.08
C ASP A 3 7.82 11.71 -19.91
N PRO A 4 7.67 13.04 -19.80
CA PRO A 4 8.52 13.89 -18.95
C PRO A 4 8.02 13.95 -17.50
N LYS A 5 7.86 12.79 -16.86
CA LYS A 5 7.29 12.69 -15.50
C LYS A 5 8.20 13.28 -14.40
N VAL A 6 7.86 14.49 -13.96
CA VAL A 6 8.42 15.13 -12.76
C VAL A 6 7.79 14.53 -11.49
N SER A 7 8.62 14.09 -10.55
CA SER A 7 8.13 13.51 -9.28
C SER A 7 7.42 14.56 -8.43
N ASN A 8 6.28 14.19 -7.83
CA ASN A 8 5.41 15.05 -7.00
C ASN A 8 4.63 16.12 -7.78
N TYR A 9 4.59 16.03 -9.12
CA TYR A 9 3.75 16.86 -9.97
C TYR A 9 2.78 15.97 -10.77
N ASN A 10 1.63 16.54 -11.10
CA ASN A 10 0.77 16.07 -12.19
C ASN A 10 1.11 16.86 -13.46
N ILE A 11 0.51 16.48 -14.58
CA ILE A 11 0.80 17.01 -15.91
C ILE A 11 -0.50 17.21 -16.68
N VAL A 12 -0.74 18.42 -17.17
CA VAL A 12 -1.67 18.70 -18.27
C VAL A 12 -0.80 19.05 -19.48
N ARG A 13 -1.12 18.54 -20.66
CA ARG A 13 -0.37 18.81 -21.89
C ARG A 13 -1.27 18.73 -23.11
N ASN A 14 -0.97 19.57 -24.09
CA ASN A 14 -1.57 19.54 -25.41
C ASN A 14 -0.43 19.44 -26.42
N ASP A 15 -0.19 18.24 -26.95
CA ASP A 15 0.94 17.95 -27.85
C ASP A 15 0.57 18.32 -29.30
N ARG A 16 1.39 19.14 -29.97
CA ARG A 16 1.17 19.51 -31.38
C ARG A 16 1.16 18.28 -32.29
N THR A 17 0.00 17.94 -32.83
CA THR A 17 -0.16 16.89 -33.83
C THR A 17 0.52 17.29 -35.15
N GLY A 18 1.10 16.31 -35.86
CA GLY A 18 1.77 16.54 -37.15
C GLY A 18 3.18 17.16 -37.10
N ALA A 19 3.76 17.38 -35.91
CA ALA A 19 5.13 17.91 -35.77
C ALA A 19 6.01 17.03 -34.85
N PRO A 20 7.35 17.03 -35.02
CA PRO A 20 8.26 16.31 -34.11
C PRO A 20 8.39 16.99 -32.74
N CYS A 21 8.00 18.27 -32.62
CA CYS A 21 8.00 19.06 -31.39
C CYS A 21 6.97 20.22 -31.46
N GLY A 22 6.50 20.65 -30.29
CA GLY A 22 5.44 21.67 -30.14
C GLY A 22 4.42 21.28 -29.09
N GLY A 23 3.48 22.19 -28.80
CA GLY A 23 2.49 22.02 -27.74
C GLY A 23 2.87 22.67 -26.40
N THR A 24 1.88 22.80 -25.53
CA THR A 24 1.98 23.42 -24.19
C THR A 24 1.89 22.38 -23.07
N ILE A 25 2.27 22.79 -21.85
CA ILE A 25 2.37 21.88 -20.70
C ILE A 25 2.27 22.63 -19.36
N ILE A 26 1.36 22.19 -18.49
CA ILE A 26 1.28 22.63 -17.08
C ILE A 26 1.77 21.50 -16.18
N TYR A 27 2.70 21.82 -15.29
CA TYR A 27 3.06 20.98 -14.14
C TYR A 27 2.54 21.61 -12.84
N TYR A 28 1.43 21.09 -12.31
CA TYR A 28 0.96 21.47 -10.98
C TYR A 28 1.41 20.45 -9.92
N LYS A 29 1.74 20.92 -8.73
CA LYS A 29 2.20 20.09 -7.61
C LYS A 29 1.05 19.17 -7.15
N LYS A 30 1.36 17.90 -6.83
CA LYS A 30 0.42 16.88 -6.32
C LYS A 30 -0.24 17.18 -4.96
N SER A 31 -0.07 18.39 -4.42
CA SER A 31 -0.74 18.86 -3.20
C SER A 31 -1.60 20.10 -3.44
N LEU A 32 -2.02 20.33 -4.70
CA LEU A 32 -2.92 21.41 -5.08
C LEU A 32 -4.20 20.78 -5.61
N HIS A 33 -5.35 21.35 -5.24
CA HIS A 33 -6.66 20.91 -5.72
C HIS A 33 -6.88 21.53 -7.10
N CYS A 34 -6.34 20.85 -8.10
CA CYS A 34 -6.24 21.34 -9.46
C CYS A 34 -6.75 20.30 -10.46
N VAL A 35 -7.58 20.73 -11.40
CA VAL A 35 -8.39 19.89 -12.29
C VAL A 35 -8.03 20.24 -13.74
N PRO A 36 -7.63 19.28 -14.60
CA PRO A 36 -7.49 19.56 -16.03
C PRO A 36 -8.85 19.94 -16.63
N ILE A 37 -8.86 20.94 -17.50
CA ILE A 37 -10.01 21.29 -18.34
C ILE A 37 -9.65 20.88 -19.77
N ASP A 38 -10.59 20.26 -20.49
CA ASP A 38 -10.42 19.97 -21.91
C ASP A 38 -10.28 21.28 -22.69
N THR A 39 -9.22 21.40 -23.49
CA THR A 39 -8.93 22.65 -24.21
C THR A 39 -9.99 22.87 -25.30
N PRO A 40 -10.60 24.08 -25.39
CA PRO A 40 -11.57 24.38 -26.44
C PRO A 40 -10.89 24.36 -27.83
N THR A 41 -11.70 24.36 -28.89
CA THR A 41 -11.20 24.43 -30.28
C THR A 41 -10.62 25.82 -30.54
N LEU A 42 -9.30 25.95 -30.39
CA LEU A 42 -8.55 27.17 -30.69
C LEU A 42 -8.02 27.14 -32.13
N THR A 43 -7.99 28.30 -32.78
CA THR A 43 -7.65 28.44 -34.20
C THR A 43 -6.14 28.57 -34.41
N HIS A 44 -5.49 29.43 -33.60
CA HIS A 44 -4.07 29.79 -33.72
C HIS A 44 -3.30 29.58 -32.41
N LEU A 45 -3.96 29.65 -31.25
CA LEU A 45 -3.32 29.40 -29.95
C LEU A 45 -3.21 27.91 -29.64
N GLU A 46 -2.06 27.50 -29.13
CA GLU A 46 -1.87 26.20 -28.48
C GLU A 46 -2.02 26.39 -26.96
N ALA A 47 -3.01 25.76 -26.33
CA ALA A 47 -3.26 25.90 -24.89
C ALA A 47 -3.36 24.55 -24.15
N SER A 48 -2.96 24.56 -22.88
CA SER A 48 -3.18 23.48 -21.90
C SER A 48 -3.79 24.12 -20.67
N ILE A 49 -4.92 23.61 -20.16
CA ILE A 49 -5.77 24.36 -19.22
C ILE A 49 -6.05 23.53 -17.96
N CYS A 50 -6.05 24.18 -16.80
CA CYS A 50 -6.51 23.60 -15.55
C CYS A 50 -7.15 24.62 -14.61
N GLN A 51 -8.19 24.22 -13.88
CA GLN A 51 -8.75 25.00 -12.79
C GLN A 51 -7.98 24.74 -11.49
N LEU A 52 -7.79 25.77 -10.67
CA LEU A 52 -7.21 25.69 -9.33
C LEU A 52 -8.24 26.17 -8.30
N ALA A 53 -8.63 25.29 -7.39
CA ALA A 53 -9.44 25.66 -6.23
C ALA A 53 -8.54 26.16 -5.09
N MET A 54 -8.95 27.25 -4.43
CA MET A 54 -8.29 27.85 -3.27
C MET A 54 -9.35 28.25 -2.25
N THR A 55 -9.12 27.93 -0.96
CA THR A 55 -10.02 28.33 0.13
C THR A 55 -10.17 29.85 0.17
N GLY A 56 -11.41 30.34 0.24
CA GLY A 56 -11.72 31.78 0.28
C GLY A 56 -11.73 32.49 -1.09
N HIS A 57 -11.51 31.79 -2.21
CA HIS A 57 -11.53 32.37 -3.55
C HIS A 57 -12.37 31.52 -4.52
N ALA A 58 -12.93 32.17 -5.55
CA ALA A 58 -13.52 31.46 -6.67
C ALA A 58 -12.47 30.60 -7.42
N PRO A 59 -12.83 29.47 -8.04
CA PRO A 59 -11.87 28.63 -8.78
C PRO A 59 -11.20 29.40 -9.92
N ILE A 60 -9.86 29.45 -9.89
CA ILE A 60 -9.05 30.20 -10.86
C ILE A 60 -8.71 29.30 -12.05
N THR A 61 -9.11 29.69 -13.26
CA THR A 61 -8.69 29.00 -14.48
C THR A 61 -7.27 29.43 -14.86
N ILE A 62 -6.36 28.47 -15.04
CA ILE A 62 -4.96 28.71 -15.43
C ILE A 62 -4.71 28.01 -16.77
N ALA A 63 -4.29 28.77 -17.77
CA ALA A 63 -3.88 28.26 -19.08
C ALA A 63 -2.39 28.52 -19.34
N SER A 64 -1.65 27.48 -19.76
CA SER A 64 -0.37 27.63 -20.43
C SER A 64 -0.64 27.82 -21.91
N VAL A 65 -0.28 28.99 -22.44
CA VAL A 65 -0.61 29.43 -23.81
C VAL A 65 0.66 29.63 -24.63
N TYR A 66 0.61 29.27 -25.90
CA TYR A 66 1.67 29.52 -26.88
C TYR A 66 1.07 29.94 -28.22
N LEU A 67 1.51 31.08 -28.78
CA LEU A 67 1.20 31.47 -30.15
C LEU A 67 2.38 31.09 -31.07
N PRO A 68 2.22 30.16 -32.03
CA PRO A 68 3.30 29.75 -32.91
C PRO A 68 3.90 30.90 -33.73
N CYS A 69 5.22 30.92 -33.86
CA CYS A 69 5.94 31.82 -34.77
C CYS A 69 5.82 31.38 -36.25
N ARG A 70 4.58 31.20 -36.73
CA ARG A 70 4.22 30.95 -38.14
C ARG A 70 3.60 32.22 -38.74
N PRO A 71 3.85 32.57 -40.02
CA PRO A 71 3.29 33.78 -40.64
C PRO A 71 1.75 33.84 -40.62
N SER A 72 1.07 32.70 -40.74
CA SER A 72 -0.39 32.62 -40.71
C SER A 72 -1.01 32.78 -39.32
N ALA A 73 -0.23 32.62 -38.24
CA ALA A 73 -0.75 32.69 -36.88
C ALA A 73 -0.88 34.15 -36.43
N THR A 74 -2.11 34.63 -36.30
CA THR A 74 -2.47 35.96 -35.79
C THR A 74 -3.14 35.86 -34.42
N ILE A 75 -3.13 36.96 -33.67
CA ILE A 75 -3.99 37.14 -32.49
C ILE A 75 -5.43 37.24 -32.99
N LEU A 76 -6.32 36.39 -32.47
CA LEU A 76 -7.74 36.35 -32.84
C LEU A 76 -8.61 36.54 -31.60
N ARG A 77 -9.64 37.40 -31.73
CA ARG A 77 -10.61 37.68 -30.65
C ARG A 77 -11.28 36.41 -30.13
N SER A 78 -11.72 35.53 -31.03
CA SER A 78 -12.41 34.27 -30.72
C SER A 78 -11.58 33.30 -29.87
N ASP A 79 -10.28 33.20 -30.11
CA ASP A 79 -9.37 32.34 -29.34
C ASP A 79 -9.23 32.86 -27.89
N PHE A 80 -9.24 34.19 -27.68
CA PHE A 80 -9.19 34.80 -26.35
C PHE A 80 -10.53 34.74 -25.62
N GLU A 81 -11.64 35.01 -26.29
CA GLU A 81 -13.00 34.84 -25.73
C GLU A 81 -13.24 33.39 -25.30
N SER A 82 -12.79 32.42 -26.10
CA SER A 82 -12.86 30.97 -25.78
C SER A 82 -11.98 30.55 -24.60
N LEU A 83 -10.96 31.33 -24.25
CA LEU A 83 -10.09 31.08 -23.08
C LEU A 83 -10.59 31.80 -21.82
N LEU A 84 -11.03 33.05 -21.95
CA LEU A 84 -11.49 33.88 -20.83
C LEU A 84 -12.89 33.48 -20.31
N SER A 85 -13.73 32.88 -21.15
CA SER A 85 -15.05 32.36 -20.76
C SER A 85 -15.02 31.06 -19.94
N LEU A 86 -13.86 30.39 -19.82
CA LEU A 86 -13.70 29.13 -19.09
C LEU A 86 -13.72 29.25 -17.56
N GLY A 87 -13.79 30.47 -17.02
CA GLY A 87 -13.86 30.69 -15.58
C GLY A 87 -14.00 32.16 -15.21
N GLY A 88 -14.76 32.43 -14.15
CA GLY A 88 -15.02 33.79 -13.68
C GLY A 88 -13.77 34.56 -13.23
N ALA A 89 -12.67 33.86 -12.97
CA ALA A 89 -11.34 34.40 -12.67
C ALA A 89 -10.28 33.59 -13.43
N THR A 90 -9.46 34.24 -14.25
CA THR A 90 -8.60 33.54 -15.25
C THR A 90 -7.19 34.14 -15.33
N ILE A 91 -6.19 33.25 -15.51
CA ILE A 91 -4.78 33.56 -15.77
C ILE A 91 -4.33 32.83 -17.04
N LEU A 92 -3.89 33.56 -18.07
CA LEU A 92 -3.29 33.01 -19.29
C LEU A 92 -1.79 33.34 -19.29
N ALA A 93 -0.89 32.35 -19.33
CA ALA A 93 0.55 32.60 -19.21
C ALA A 93 1.39 31.82 -20.22
N GLY A 94 2.39 32.48 -20.81
CA GLY A 94 3.36 31.88 -21.72
C GLY A 94 3.88 32.84 -22.79
N ASP A 95 4.36 32.26 -23.90
CA ASP A 95 4.92 33.01 -25.03
C ASP A 95 3.86 33.28 -26.10
N PHE A 96 3.37 34.52 -26.12
CA PHE A 96 2.40 35.01 -27.10
C PHE A 96 3.06 35.49 -28.41
N ASN A 97 4.40 35.38 -28.55
CA ASN A 97 5.19 35.89 -29.67
C ASN A 97 4.74 37.30 -30.13
N SER A 98 4.51 38.18 -29.15
CA SER A 98 3.94 39.52 -29.28
C SER A 98 4.81 40.52 -28.52
N LYS A 99 4.87 41.77 -28.99
CA LYS A 99 5.79 42.79 -28.50
C LYS A 99 5.08 44.13 -28.39
N HIS A 100 4.99 44.67 -27.18
CA HIS A 100 4.40 45.98 -26.92
C HIS A 100 5.05 46.66 -25.70
N ILE A 101 5.01 47.99 -25.68
CA ILE A 101 5.59 48.80 -24.60
C ILE A 101 4.85 48.62 -23.26
N ARG A 102 3.54 48.31 -23.28
CA ARG A 102 2.71 48.03 -22.09
C ARG A 102 3.19 46.82 -21.27
N TRP A 103 4.04 45.95 -21.85
CA TRP A 103 4.69 44.83 -21.16
C TRP A 103 6.22 44.85 -21.28
N ASN A 104 6.83 46.04 -21.22
CA ASN A 104 8.28 46.26 -21.17
C ASN A 104 9.07 45.71 -22.38
N SER A 105 8.41 45.43 -23.51
CA SER A 105 9.12 45.04 -24.74
C SER A 105 9.70 46.26 -25.45
N THR A 106 10.93 46.10 -25.96
CA THR A 106 11.72 47.16 -26.62
C THR A 106 11.14 47.62 -27.97
N ARG A 107 10.15 46.92 -28.52
CA ARG A 107 9.56 47.18 -29.84
C ARG A 107 8.05 46.93 -29.84
N ILE A 108 7.36 47.47 -30.83
CA ILE A 108 5.95 47.20 -31.08
C ILE A 108 5.81 46.31 -32.33
N SER A 109 5.09 45.20 -32.22
CA SER A 109 4.74 44.32 -33.36
C SER A 109 3.24 44.36 -33.68
N ASN A 110 2.85 43.93 -34.89
CA ASN A 110 1.44 43.82 -35.26
C ASN A 110 0.63 42.93 -34.30
N ARG A 111 1.24 41.83 -33.83
CA ARG A 111 0.66 40.96 -32.79
C ARG A 111 0.56 41.66 -31.43
N GLY A 112 1.52 42.53 -31.10
CA GLY A 112 1.46 43.36 -29.89
C GLY A 112 0.29 44.33 -29.92
N ARG A 113 0.16 45.14 -30.98
CA ARG A 113 -1.00 46.04 -31.16
C ARG A 113 -2.34 45.31 -31.14
N ALA A 114 -2.43 44.15 -31.80
CA ALA A 114 -3.66 43.36 -31.81
C ALA A 114 -4.02 42.79 -30.41
N LEU A 115 -3.02 42.40 -29.61
CA LEU A 115 -3.25 41.89 -28.25
C LEU A 115 -3.57 43.02 -27.26
N ASP A 116 -2.94 44.18 -27.42
CA ASP A 116 -3.22 45.40 -26.64
C ASP A 116 -4.64 45.93 -26.91
N ALA A 117 -5.06 46.02 -28.18
CA ALA A 117 -6.43 46.39 -28.53
C ALA A 117 -7.50 45.37 -28.06
N LEU A 118 -7.11 44.12 -27.74
CA LEU A 118 -8.01 43.15 -27.11
C LEU A 118 -8.11 43.32 -25.60
N SER A 119 -7.14 43.91 -24.90
CA SER A 119 -7.19 44.06 -23.43
C SER A 119 -8.29 45.01 -22.99
N ASP A 120 -8.45 46.11 -23.73
CA ASP A 120 -9.44 47.14 -23.41
C ASP A 120 -10.85 46.72 -23.88
N LEU A 121 -10.94 45.83 -24.89
CA LEU A 121 -12.18 45.28 -25.44
C LEU A 121 -12.73 44.09 -24.64
N LEU A 122 -11.85 43.27 -24.06
CA LEU A 122 -12.20 42.06 -23.29
C LEU A 122 -11.94 42.20 -21.79
N ASP A 123 -11.49 43.39 -21.35
CA ASP A 123 -11.25 43.79 -19.96
C ASP A 123 -10.30 42.81 -19.22
N PHE A 124 -9.00 42.90 -19.54
CA PHE A 124 -7.96 42.11 -18.89
C PHE A 124 -6.64 42.89 -18.75
N ASP A 125 -5.84 42.54 -17.75
CA ASP A 125 -4.56 43.19 -17.45
C ASP A 125 -3.34 42.34 -17.82
N PHE A 126 -2.21 43.01 -18.06
CA PHE A 126 -0.92 42.38 -18.33
C PHE A 126 0.00 42.40 -17.10
N ILE A 127 0.63 41.25 -16.81
CA ILE A 127 1.74 41.14 -15.87
C ILE A 127 2.98 40.66 -16.63
N ALA A 128 4.04 41.46 -16.55
CA ALA A 128 5.32 41.20 -17.20
C ALA A 128 6.51 41.53 -16.27
N PRO A 129 7.65 40.85 -16.42
CA PRO A 129 8.88 41.22 -15.73
C PRO A 129 9.46 42.55 -16.26
N LEU A 130 10.31 43.18 -15.46
CA LEU A 130 11.13 44.34 -15.87
C LEU A 130 12.38 43.93 -16.68
N GLU A 131 12.78 42.65 -16.59
CA GLU A 131 13.92 42.09 -17.31
C GLU A 131 13.46 41.29 -18.55
N PRO A 132 14.23 41.29 -19.66
CA PRO A 132 13.97 40.44 -20.81
C PRO A 132 13.82 38.96 -20.44
N THR A 133 12.92 38.26 -21.13
CA THR A 133 12.67 36.83 -20.91
C THR A 133 13.34 35.98 -21.98
N HIS A 134 13.40 36.46 -23.22
CA HIS A 134 13.96 35.74 -24.36
C HIS A 134 15.31 36.33 -24.82
N TYR A 135 16.33 35.48 -24.86
CA TYR A 135 17.71 35.78 -25.26
C TYR A 135 18.05 35.02 -26.55
N PRO A 136 17.84 35.64 -27.74
CA PRO A 136 18.02 34.98 -29.03
C PRO A 136 19.46 34.50 -29.23
N HIS A 137 19.59 33.35 -29.90
CA HIS A 137 20.90 32.75 -30.18
C HIS A 137 21.65 33.39 -31.37
N THR A 138 20.96 34.26 -32.12
CA THR A 138 21.48 35.00 -33.27
C THR A 138 22.19 36.27 -32.82
N LEU A 139 23.45 36.45 -33.23
CA LEU A 139 24.20 37.69 -33.00
C LEU A 139 23.48 38.88 -33.66
N GLY A 140 23.42 40.02 -32.97
CA GLY A 140 22.73 41.23 -33.43
C GLY A 140 21.23 41.30 -33.10
N HIS A 141 20.59 40.22 -32.64
CA HIS A 141 19.22 40.30 -32.11
C HIS A 141 19.25 40.78 -30.65
N THR A 142 18.43 41.78 -30.32
CA THR A 142 18.26 42.26 -28.93
C THR A 142 17.42 41.27 -28.10
N PRO A 143 17.75 41.04 -26.81
CA PRO A 143 16.84 40.40 -25.87
C PRO A 143 15.51 41.16 -25.76
N ASP A 144 14.43 40.48 -25.41
CA ASP A 144 13.11 41.09 -25.28
C ASP A 144 12.21 40.35 -24.27
N VAL A 145 11.10 40.98 -23.87
CA VAL A 145 10.04 40.34 -23.08
C VAL A 145 9.05 39.67 -24.03
N LEU A 146 8.90 38.34 -23.91
CA LEU A 146 7.92 37.53 -24.65
C LEU A 146 7.04 36.67 -23.73
N ASP A 147 7.58 36.24 -22.59
CA ASP A 147 6.92 35.37 -21.62
C ASP A 147 6.13 36.24 -20.63
N ILE A 148 4.85 36.44 -20.90
CA ILE A 148 3.95 37.31 -20.13
C ILE A 148 2.79 36.51 -19.51
N ALA A 149 2.11 37.11 -18.54
CA ALA A 149 0.84 36.62 -18.02
C ALA A 149 -0.25 37.67 -18.24
N ILE A 150 -1.45 37.22 -18.61
CA ILE A 150 -2.68 37.99 -18.68
C ILE A 150 -3.57 37.55 -17.53
N ILE A 151 -4.18 38.51 -16.83
CA ILE A 151 -5.11 38.24 -15.73
C ILE A 151 -6.47 38.90 -15.98
N LYS A 152 -7.56 38.21 -15.58
CA LYS A 152 -8.91 38.78 -15.53
C LYS A 152 -9.59 38.34 -14.24
N ASN A 153 -10.20 39.30 -13.51
CA ASN A 153 -10.94 39.10 -12.26
C ASN A 153 -10.15 38.37 -11.14
N ILE A 154 -8.84 38.60 -11.04
CA ILE A 154 -7.98 37.93 -10.05
C ILE A 154 -7.88 38.76 -8.77
N ASN A 155 -8.66 38.41 -7.75
CA ASN A 155 -8.64 39.03 -6.42
C ASN A 155 -7.44 38.57 -5.55
N LEU A 156 -6.25 38.43 -6.14
CA LEU A 156 -5.00 38.07 -5.47
C LEU A 156 -3.94 39.14 -5.68
N THR A 157 -3.39 39.70 -4.60
CA THR A 157 -2.36 40.74 -4.69
C THR A 157 -1.10 40.21 -5.37
N LEU A 158 -0.59 40.96 -6.35
CA LEU A 158 0.71 40.72 -6.97
C LEU A 158 1.82 41.12 -5.98
N ARG A 159 2.57 40.13 -5.49
CA ARG A 159 3.68 40.34 -4.55
C ARG A 159 5.05 40.49 -5.22
N ASN A 160 5.26 39.86 -6.37
CA ASN A 160 6.54 39.91 -7.10
C ASN A 160 6.42 39.32 -8.52
N VAL A 161 7.25 39.82 -9.43
CA VAL A 161 7.60 39.19 -10.71
C VAL A 161 9.12 39.19 -10.84
N GLU A 162 9.77 38.03 -10.89
CA GLU A 162 11.23 37.93 -11.03
C GLU A 162 11.65 36.92 -12.10
N VAL A 163 12.75 37.18 -12.81
CA VAL A 163 13.28 36.31 -13.86
C VAL A 163 14.31 35.34 -13.26
N ILE A 164 14.12 34.03 -13.47
CA ILE A 164 14.97 32.99 -12.85
C ILE A 164 16.18 32.66 -13.73
N HIS A 165 17.36 33.23 -13.40
CA HIS A 165 18.64 32.92 -14.08
C HIS A 165 19.24 31.52 -13.78
N GLU A 166 18.46 30.56 -13.28
CA GLU A 166 18.92 29.21 -12.89
C GLU A 166 18.83 28.16 -14.01
N LEU A 167 17.92 28.33 -14.98
CA LEU A 167 17.73 27.37 -16.08
C LEU A 167 18.51 27.78 -17.34
N HIS A 168 18.73 26.82 -18.24
CA HIS A 168 19.53 26.99 -19.45
C HIS A 168 18.63 26.82 -20.69
N SER A 169 18.02 27.92 -21.14
CA SER A 169 17.43 28.07 -22.48
C SER A 169 17.76 29.47 -23.02
N ASP A 170 17.36 29.70 -24.27
CA ASP A 170 17.03 31.02 -24.83
C ASP A 170 15.98 31.77 -23.97
N HIS A 171 14.90 31.11 -23.56
CA HIS A 171 13.91 31.66 -22.62
C HIS A 171 14.35 31.51 -21.16
N ARG A 172 14.02 32.51 -20.34
CA ARG A 172 14.20 32.54 -18.88
C ARG A 172 12.85 32.36 -18.19
N PRO A 173 12.72 31.43 -17.23
CA PRO A 173 11.47 31.26 -16.49
C PRO A 173 11.11 32.52 -15.69
N VAL A 174 9.87 32.98 -15.81
CA VAL A 174 9.32 34.06 -14.97
C VAL A 174 8.66 33.46 -13.73
N LEU A 175 8.94 34.02 -12.55
CA LEU A 175 8.32 33.63 -11.28
C LEU A 175 7.34 34.71 -10.81
N LEU A 176 6.07 34.44 -11.10
CA LEU A 176 4.92 35.19 -10.62
C LEU A 176 4.58 34.77 -9.18
N LYS A 177 4.47 35.72 -8.25
CA LYS A 177 4.03 35.48 -6.86
C LYS A 177 2.72 36.23 -6.58
N LEU A 178 1.62 35.49 -6.48
CA LEU A 178 0.30 36.01 -6.11
C LEU A 178 -0.10 35.53 -4.71
N GLY A 179 -0.81 36.34 -3.94
CA GLY A 179 -1.40 35.94 -2.66
C GLY A 179 -1.79 37.11 -1.76
N THR A 180 -2.58 36.84 -0.72
CA THR A 180 -2.98 37.83 0.30
C THR A 180 -1.78 38.43 1.03
N SER A 181 -1.95 39.59 1.68
CA SER A 181 -0.86 40.34 2.32
C SER A 181 -0.22 39.64 3.53
N ALA A 182 -1.00 38.84 4.28
CA ALA A 182 -0.54 38.13 5.47
C ALA A 182 0.69 37.26 5.18
N GLN A 183 1.73 37.34 6.03
CA GLN A 183 2.79 36.33 5.98
C GLN A 183 2.18 35.00 6.42
N THR A 184 2.18 33.99 5.54
CA THR A 184 1.90 32.63 5.97
C THR A 184 3.10 32.14 6.77
N ASP A 185 2.90 31.98 8.07
CA ASP A 185 3.90 31.36 8.95
C ASP A 185 4.40 30.04 8.33
N PRO A 186 5.71 29.74 8.42
CA PRO A 186 6.22 28.45 7.98
C PRO A 186 5.48 27.37 8.78
N PRO A 187 4.83 26.38 8.12
CA PRO A 187 3.94 25.43 8.77
C PRO A 187 4.61 24.85 10.02
N THR A 188 3.99 25.03 11.18
CA THR A 188 4.59 24.61 12.45
C THR A 188 4.26 23.16 12.74
N LYS A 189 5.13 22.54 13.56
CA LYS A 189 4.98 21.18 14.00
C LYS A 189 5.23 21.09 15.50
N THR A 190 4.21 20.64 16.21
CA THR A 190 4.24 20.36 17.63
C THR A 190 5.27 19.26 17.96
N VAL A 191 6.12 19.52 18.95
CA VAL A 191 7.06 18.57 19.53
C VAL A 191 6.85 18.52 21.03
N VAL A 192 6.31 17.39 21.50
CA VAL A 192 6.12 17.10 22.94
C VAL A 192 7.45 16.69 23.57
N ASP A 193 7.79 17.26 24.72
CA ASP A 193 8.81 16.74 25.63
C ASP A 193 8.22 15.63 26.51
N TRP A 194 8.76 14.43 26.36
CA TRP A 194 8.24 13.22 27.01
C TRP A 194 8.77 13.03 28.44
N HIS A 195 9.82 13.75 28.82
CA HIS A 195 10.32 13.75 30.19
C HIS A 195 9.53 14.76 31.02
N LYS A 196 9.34 15.99 30.51
CA LYS A 196 8.48 16.99 31.15
C LYS A 196 7.05 16.48 31.34
N LEU A 197 6.47 15.86 30.29
CA LEU A 197 5.14 15.25 30.37
C LEU A 197 5.05 14.14 31.43
N SER A 198 6.06 13.27 31.52
CA SER A 198 6.08 12.19 32.52
C SER A 198 6.29 12.67 33.96
N ALA A 199 6.77 13.90 34.15
CA ALA A 199 6.79 14.56 35.45
C ALA A 199 5.43 15.22 35.75
N LYS A 200 4.88 16.02 34.81
CA LYS A 200 3.61 16.73 35.05
C LYS A 200 2.40 15.79 35.21
N LEU A 201 2.37 14.64 34.53
CA LEU A 201 1.32 13.63 34.75
C LEU A 201 1.38 12.93 36.12
N LYS A 202 2.41 13.17 36.94
CA LYS A 202 2.46 12.69 38.34
C LYS A 202 1.94 13.73 39.34
N ASP A 203 1.65 14.95 38.90
CA ASP A 203 1.10 16.00 39.74
C ASP A 203 -0.42 15.79 39.88
N ILE A 204 -0.80 15.13 40.97
CA ILE A 204 -2.18 14.73 41.26
C ILE A 204 -3.01 15.93 41.71
N ASN A 205 -2.40 17.00 42.23
CA ASN A 205 -3.05 18.20 42.75
C ASN A 205 -3.61 19.13 41.64
N SER A 206 -3.93 18.56 40.48
CA SER A 206 -4.50 19.28 39.35
C SER A 206 -5.97 19.60 39.61
N PRO A 207 -6.43 20.85 39.39
CA PRO A 207 -7.81 21.25 39.69
C PRO A 207 -8.86 20.43 38.93
N HIS A 208 -8.50 19.84 37.78
CA HIS A 208 -9.37 18.92 37.03
C HIS A 208 -9.53 17.56 37.71
N LEU A 209 -8.53 17.05 38.42
CA LEU A 209 -8.66 15.76 39.12
C LEU A 209 -9.41 15.92 40.45
N ASN A 210 -9.27 17.10 41.09
CA ASN A 210 -10.00 17.46 42.31
C ASN A 210 -11.52 17.64 42.09
N SER A 211 -12.00 17.70 40.84
CA SER A 211 -13.43 17.75 40.50
C SER A 211 -14.04 16.39 40.14
N VAL A 212 -13.35 15.29 40.40
CA VAL A 212 -13.86 13.94 40.18
C VAL A 212 -14.55 13.45 41.46
N PRO A 213 -15.82 12.98 41.41
CA PRO A 213 -16.50 12.44 42.59
C PRO A 213 -15.79 11.21 43.18
N ASP A 214 -15.73 11.11 44.51
CA ASP A 214 -15.13 9.97 45.22
C ASP A 214 -15.77 8.62 44.87
N LEU A 215 -17.05 8.64 44.44
CA LEU A 215 -17.81 7.45 44.08
C LEU A 215 -18.64 7.69 42.82
N ILE A 216 -18.33 6.95 41.75
CA ILE A 216 -18.91 7.14 40.41
C ILE A 216 -20.24 6.36 40.30
N ASN A 217 -21.33 6.99 40.75
CA ASN A 217 -22.65 6.35 40.92
C ASN A 217 -23.65 6.67 39.80
N THR A 218 -23.61 7.85 39.19
CA THR A 218 -24.47 8.26 38.07
C THR A 218 -23.71 8.18 36.73
N ASP A 219 -24.44 8.27 35.61
CA ASP A 219 -23.81 8.27 34.27
C ASP A 219 -23.15 9.62 33.99
N TYR A 220 -23.70 10.68 34.59
CA TYR A 220 -23.12 12.01 34.64
C TYR A 220 -21.76 12.02 35.36
N ASP A 221 -21.64 11.39 36.54
CA ASP A 221 -20.37 11.30 37.28
C ASP A 221 -19.28 10.61 36.44
N MET A 222 -19.68 9.58 35.67
CA MET A 222 -18.79 8.82 34.81
C MET A 222 -18.29 9.66 33.64
N GLY A 223 -19.19 10.39 32.97
CA GLY A 223 -18.84 11.33 31.90
C GLY A 223 -17.98 12.49 32.41
N ALA A 224 -18.29 13.03 33.60
CA ALA A 224 -17.52 14.09 34.26
C ALA A 224 -16.10 13.63 34.63
N ALA A 225 -15.96 12.41 35.19
CA ALA A 225 -14.66 11.81 35.49
C ALA A 225 -13.81 11.57 34.23
N ILE A 226 -14.43 11.07 33.15
CA ILE A 226 -13.75 10.88 31.86
C ILE A 226 -13.36 12.23 31.23
N GLY A 227 -14.22 13.23 31.31
CA GLY A 227 -13.96 14.60 30.84
C GLY A 227 -12.78 15.23 31.58
N SER A 228 -12.85 15.29 32.91
CA SER A 228 -11.80 15.78 33.81
C SER A 228 -10.44 15.13 33.56
N LEU A 229 -10.40 13.80 33.45
CA LEU A 229 -9.18 13.06 33.13
C LEU A 229 -8.64 13.38 31.72
N THR A 230 -9.54 13.55 30.74
CA THR A 230 -9.17 13.92 29.37
C THR A 230 -8.54 15.32 29.34
N SER A 231 -9.18 16.30 30.00
CA SER A 231 -8.69 17.68 30.11
C SER A 231 -7.33 17.75 30.81
N HIS A 232 -7.18 17.11 31.98
CA HIS A 232 -5.88 17.03 32.68
C HIS A 232 -4.75 16.54 31.76
N ILE A 233 -5.00 15.46 31.01
CA ILE A 233 -4.01 14.91 30.08
C ILE A 233 -3.74 15.85 28.90
N GLN A 234 -4.76 16.53 28.36
CA GLN A 234 -4.61 17.48 27.25
C GLN A 234 -3.80 18.71 27.65
N THR A 235 -4.16 19.38 28.76
CA THR A 235 -3.38 20.51 29.32
C THR A 235 -1.95 20.10 29.62
N ALA A 236 -1.72 18.93 30.23
CA ALA A 236 -0.37 18.43 30.47
C ALA A 236 0.44 18.18 29.18
N ILE A 237 -0.20 17.78 28.08
CA ILE A 237 0.43 17.65 26.75
C ILE A 237 0.78 19.03 26.17
N GLU A 238 -0.12 20.00 26.29
CA GLU A 238 0.06 21.37 25.77
C GLU A 238 1.20 22.10 26.48
N ASP A 239 1.21 22.08 27.82
CA ASP A 239 2.30 22.62 28.66
C ASP A 239 3.66 21.95 28.40
N CYS A 240 3.65 20.71 27.88
CA CYS A 240 4.85 19.96 27.53
C CYS A 240 5.15 19.99 26.02
N SER A 241 4.39 20.75 25.24
CA SER A 241 4.57 20.91 23.81
C SER A 241 5.28 22.21 23.47
N ARG A 242 6.07 22.19 22.40
CA ARG A 242 6.53 23.40 21.72
C ARG A 242 6.22 23.32 20.24
N GLN A 243 5.80 24.43 19.65
CA GLN A 243 5.83 24.56 18.20
C GLN A 243 7.28 24.73 17.75
N MET A 244 7.66 24.02 16.70
CA MET A 244 8.87 24.26 15.93
C MET A 244 8.47 24.46 14.47
N PRO A 245 9.10 25.36 13.71
CA PRO A 245 8.88 25.41 12.26
C PRO A 245 9.11 24.02 11.67
N GLU A 246 8.12 23.45 10.97
CA GLU A 246 8.37 22.30 10.13
C GLU A 246 9.41 22.74 9.10
N SER A 247 10.44 21.93 8.90
CA SER A 247 11.58 22.34 8.08
C SER A 247 11.18 22.40 6.60
N VAL A 248 10.64 23.55 6.16
CA VAL A 248 10.22 23.87 4.79
C VAL A 248 11.40 23.70 3.84
N ASN A 249 11.59 22.45 3.38
CA ASN A 249 12.72 21.93 2.62
C ASN A 249 14.00 22.78 2.75
N GLN A 250 14.56 22.89 3.98
CA GLN A 250 15.72 23.74 4.31
C GLN A 250 16.63 23.92 3.09
N ARG A 251 16.55 25.10 2.45
CA ARG A 251 17.28 25.38 1.19
C ARG A 251 18.74 25.08 1.48
N TRP A 252 19.23 24.01 0.85
CA TRP A 252 20.33 23.23 1.41
C TRP A 252 21.57 24.10 1.46
N ALA A 253 22.03 24.41 2.67
CA ALA A 253 23.20 25.24 2.91
C ALA A 253 24.38 24.66 2.11
N LEU A 254 24.71 25.32 1.01
CA LEU A 254 25.74 24.85 0.10
C LEU A 254 27.10 24.97 0.79
N PRO A 255 28.00 23.98 0.62
CA PRO A 255 29.39 24.16 0.97
C PRO A 255 29.95 25.38 0.20
N PRO A 256 30.93 26.12 0.77
CA PRO A 256 31.31 27.45 0.27
C PRO A 256 31.75 27.46 -1.19
N ASP A 257 32.44 26.40 -1.63
CA ASP A 257 32.88 26.19 -3.02
C ASP A 257 31.73 26.23 -4.04
N ALA A 258 30.60 25.60 -3.72
CA ALA A 258 29.44 25.58 -4.60
C ALA A 258 28.66 26.91 -4.56
N ARG A 259 28.73 27.68 -3.46
CA ARG A 259 28.24 29.07 -3.44
C ARG A 259 29.12 29.98 -4.27
N ASP A 260 30.43 29.75 -4.29
CA ASP A 260 31.35 30.50 -5.13
C ASP A 260 31.16 30.23 -6.62
N LEU A 261 31.12 28.95 -7.02
CA LEU A 261 30.84 28.55 -8.40
C LEU A 261 29.50 29.13 -8.91
N LEU A 262 28.46 29.21 -8.06
CA LEU A 262 27.20 29.88 -8.41
C LEU A 262 27.35 31.40 -8.57
N ARG A 263 28.09 32.08 -7.67
CA ARG A 263 28.39 33.52 -7.82
C ARG A 263 29.15 33.80 -9.11
N ARG A 264 30.18 33.00 -9.43
CA ARG A 264 30.94 33.09 -10.69
C ARG A 264 30.06 32.79 -11.91
N LYS A 265 29.25 31.73 -11.89
CA LYS A 265 28.28 31.41 -12.95
C LYS A 265 27.26 32.55 -13.17
N ASN A 266 26.80 33.20 -12.11
CA ASN A 266 25.88 34.34 -12.21
C ASN A 266 26.57 35.62 -12.71
N ALA A 267 27.82 35.89 -12.30
CA ALA A 267 28.62 36.98 -12.85
C ALA A 267 28.87 36.79 -14.35
N ALA A 268 29.24 35.58 -14.78
CA ALA A 268 29.40 35.23 -16.19
C ALA A 268 28.08 35.24 -16.98
N THR A 269 26.92 35.10 -16.29
CA THR A 269 25.60 35.30 -16.94
C THR A 269 25.44 36.79 -17.24
N ARG A 270 25.56 37.67 -16.24
CA ARG A 270 25.47 39.14 -16.44
C ARG A 270 26.47 39.67 -17.47
N ALA A 271 27.70 39.15 -17.48
CA ALA A 271 28.70 39.52 -18.48
C ALA A 271 28.33 39.07 -19.90
N HIS A 272 27.69 37.91 -20.07
CA HIS A 272 27.17 37.48 -21.38
C HIS A 272 25.94 38.28 -21.81
N ASP A 273 25.07 38.62 -20.86
CA ASP A 273 23.83 39.36 -21.09
C ASP A 273 24.11 40.81 -21.52
N LEU A 274 25.07 41.47 -20.86
CA LEU A 274 25.51 42.82 -21.17
C LEU A 274 26.39 42.87 -22.43
N TYR A 275 27.23 41.85 -22.63
CA TYR A 275 28.12 41.74 -23.79
C TYR A 275 28.06 40.32 -24.41
N PRO A 276 27.23 40.09 -25.45
CA PRO A 276 27.01 38.78 -26.09
C PRO A 276 28.19 38.15 -26.86
N THR A 277 29.43 38.40 -26.46
CA THR A 277 30.65 37.91 -27.12
C THR A 277 30.80 36.39 -27.07
N GLU A 278 31.52 35.83 -28.04
CA GLU A 278 31.80 34.39 -28.07
C GLU A 278 32.63 33.94 -26.85
N SER A 279 33.52 34.81 -26.33
CA SER A 279 34.30 34.56 -25.12
C SER A 279 33.41 34.42 -23.88
N ASN A 280 32.50 35.38 -23.65
CA ASN A 280 31.54 35.32 -22.54
C ASN A 280 30.62 34.09 -22.65
N ARG A 281 30.20 33.75 -23.88
CA ARG A 281 29.42 32.53 -24.16
C ARG A 281 30.20 31.24 -23.85
N LYS A 282 31.51 31.20 -24.12
CA LYS A 282 32.41 30.06 -23.81
C LYS A 282 32.58 29.89 -22.29
N GLU A 283 32.89 30.96 -21.55
CA GLU A 283 33.08 30.90 -20.09
C GLU A 283 31.78 30.60 -19.35
N LEU A 284 30.64 31.19 -19.75
CA LEU A 284 29.34 30.84 -19.19
C LEU A 284 29.02 29.35 -19.40
N ARG A 285 29.19 28.83 -20.62
CA ARG A 285 28.97 27.39 -20.92
C ARG A 285 29.94 26.47 -20.15
N LYS A 286 31.12 26.94 -19.74
CA LYS A 286 32.05 26.23 -18.85
C LYS A 286 31.54 26.22 -17.41
N LEU A 287 31.29 27.38 -16.81
CA LEU A 287 30.79 27.51 -15.44
C LEU A 287 29.42 26.81 -15.24
N GLN A 288 28.54 26.85 -16.24
CA GLN A 288 27.28 26.09 -16.26
C GLN A 288 27.49 24.56 -16.16
N ARG A 289 28.54 24.01 -16.80
CA ARG A 289 28.89 22.59 -16.71
C ARG A 289 29.52 22.24 -15.36
N GLU A 290 30.38 23.11 -14.85
CA GLU A 290 31.02 22.96 -13.53
C GLU A 290 29.97 22.95 -12.40
N VAL A 291 29.10 23.97 -12.35
CA VAL A 291 27.98 24.04 -11.38
C VAL A 291 27.08 22.80 -11.48
N LYS A 292 26.65 22.42 -12.69
CA LYS A 292 25.80 21.23 -12.90
C LYS A 292 26.47 19.95 -12.38
N THR A 293 27.79 19.82 -12.57
CA THR A 293 28.57 18.68 -12.10
C THR A 293 28.73 18.68 -10.57
N ARG A 294 29.07 19.83 -9.97
CA ARG A 294 29.28 19.94 -8.51
C ARG A 294 27.98 19.79 -7.73
N ILE A 295 26.87 20.36 -8.20
CA ILE A 295 25.54 20.16 -7.59
C ILE A 295 25.11 18.69 -7.67
N ALA A 296 25.43 17.99 -8.76
CA ALA A 296 25.21 16.54 -8.86
C ALA A 296 26.10 15.75 -7.88
N ALA A 297 27.37 16.13 -7.72
CA ALA A 297 28.28 15.52 -6.76
C ALA A 297 27.78 15.67 -5.31
N ILE A 298 27.42 16.89 -4.88
CA ILE A 298 26.89 17.17 -3.53
C ILE A 298 25.62 16.37 -3.23
N ARG A 299 24.70 16.24 -4.21
CA ARG A 299 23.49 15.41 -4.08
C ARG A 299 23.85 13.93 -3.87
N ASN A 300 24.84 13.41 -4.59
CA ASN A 300 25.34 12.03 -4.43
C ASN A 300 26.07 11.84 -3.09
N GLU A 301 26.94 12.77 -2.69
CA GLU A 301 27.68 12.76 -1.41
C GLU A 301 26.73 12.70 -0.21
N ARG A 302 25.68 13.53 -0.20
CA ARG A 302 24.67 13.56 0.87
C ARG A 302 23.79 12.30 0.88
N TRP A 303 23.42 11.77 -0.29
CA TRP A 303 22.72 10.49 -0.41
C TRP A 303 23.56 9.33 0.11
N ASP A 304 24.84 9.26 -0.29
CA ASP A 304 25.80 8.27 0.18
C ASP A 304 26.01 8.33 1.70
N SER A 305 26.19 9.52 2.27
CA SER A 305 26.31 9.71 3.72
C SER A 305 25.06 9.23 4.45
N THR A 306 23.88 9.58 3.94
CA THR A 306 22.59 9.11 4.46
C THR A 306 22.51 7.58 4.43
N LEU A 307 22.91 6.93 3.34
CA LEU A 307 22.87 5.47 3.19
C LEU A 307 23.94 4.72 3.98
N ARG A 308 25.11 5.32 4.27
CA ARG A 308 26.13 4.73 5.16
C ARG A 308 25.64 4.67 6.60
N ASN A 309 25.04 5.77 7.08
CA ASN A 309 24.69 5.94 8.50
C ASN A 309 23.32 5.36 8.89
N ILE A 310 22.53 4.89 7.93
CA ILE A 310 21.19 4.35 8.17
C ILE A 310 21.25 2.96 8.84
N LYS A 311 20.49 2.76 9.92
CA LYS A 311 20.39 1.48 10.65
C LYS A 311 18.93 1.02 10.70
N PRO A 312 18.61 -0.29 10.78
CA PRO A 312 17.22 -0.77 10.87
C PRO A 312 16.39 -0.26 12.06
N SER A 313 17.03 0.29 13.09
CA SER A 313 16.38 1.00 14.19
C SER A 313 15.89 2.41 13.81
N HIS A 314 16.49 3.04 12.79
CA HIS A 314 16.14 4.39 12.37
C HIS A 314 14.84 4.38 11.55
N LEU A 315 13.88 5.26 11.88
CA LEU A 315 12.60 5.34 11.16
C LEU A 315 12.79 5.66 9.66
N ALA A 316 13.86 6.39 9.31
CA ALA A 316 14.29 6.65 7.93
C ALA A 316 14.52 5.36 7.12
N PHE A 317 15.02 4.29 7.74
CA PHE A 317 15.30 3.01 7.06
C PHE A 317 14.04 2.36 6.50
N TRP A 318 12.90 2.57 7.15
CA TRP A 318 11.60 2.05 6.73
C TRP A 318 10.79 3.06 5.92
N ARG A 319 11.03 4.37 6.11
CA ARG A 319 10.41 5.44 5.30
C ARG A 319 10.95 5.47 3.86
N LEU A 320 12.27 5.38 3.63
CA LEU A 320 12.84 5.45 2.27
C LEU A 320 12.32 4.35 1.33
N PRO A 321 12.28 3.04 1.71
CA PRO A 321 11.73 2.00 0.85
C PRO A 321 10.21 2.11 0.65
N LYS A 322 9.47 2.64 1.64
CA LYS A 322 8.02 2.92 1.48
C LYS A 322 7.79 4.03 0.45
N SER A 323 8.53 5.14 0.56
CA SER A 323 8.48 6.26 -0.39
C SER A 323 8.85 5.85 -1.82
N LEU A 324 9.87 5.00 -2.00
CA LEU A 324 10.24 4.47 -3.32
C LEU A 324 9.24 3.43 -3.86
N LYS A 325 8.58 2.63 -3.00
CA LYS A 325 7.64 1.57 -3.38
C LYS A 325 6.26 2.13 -3.77
N GLY A 326 5.73 3.07 -3.00
CA GLY A 326 4.52 3.81 -3.37
C GLY A 326 4.82 4.82 -4.47
N ASP A 327 3.78 5.32 -5.13
CA ASP A 327 3.85 6.62 -5.76
C ASP A 327 3.69 7.68 -4.65
N THR A 328 4.31 8.86 -4.82
CA THR A 328 4.37 9.88 -3.77
C THR A 328 3.00 10.49 -3.50
N TYR A 329 2.81 10.98 -2.27
CA TYR A 329 1.56 11.58 -1.78
C TYR A 329 0.91 12.46 -2.86
N SER A 330 -0.22 11.99 -3.35
CA SER A 330 -1.23 12.83 -3.98
C SER A 330 -2.16 13.24 -2.86
N THR A 331 -2.50 14.53 -2.77
CA THR A 331 -3.73 14.91 -2.08
C THR A 331 -4.92 14.26 -2.77
N MET A 332 -6.03 14.18 -2.05
CA MET A 332 -7.26 13.64 -2.62
C MET A 332 -7.71 14.47 -3.83
N PRO A 333 -7.92 13.86 -5.02
CA PRO A 333 -8.48 14.58 -6.16
C PRO A 333 -9.93 14.98 -5.88
N PRO A 334 -10.54 15.85 -6.70
CA PRO A 334 -11.95 16.18 -6.57
C PRO A 334 -12.83 14.93 -6.57
N LEU A 335 -13.85 14.92 -5.71
CA LEU A 335 -14.76 13.80 -5.60
C LEU A 335 -16.02 14.03 -6.41
N SER A 336 -16.42 13.02 -7.18
CA SER A 336 -17.66 13.03 -7.96
C SER A 336 -18.87 12.92 -7.02
N ARG A 337 -19.58 14.03 -6.82
CA ARG A 337 -20.94 14.05 -6.27
C ARG A 337 -21.93 13.61 -7.35
N SER A 338 -23.03 12.98 -6.96
CA SER A 338 -24.15 12.68 -7.88
C SER A 338 -24.91 13.96 -8.21
N ASN A 339 -25.06 14.26 -9.49
CA ASN A 339 -25.85 15.38 -10.02
C ASN A 339 -25.46 16.80 -9.51
N MET A 340 -24.21 16.97 -9.07
CA MET A 340 -23.67 18.26 -8.59
C MET A 340 -22.25 18.49 -9.11
N THR A 341 -21.73 19.70 -8.92
CA THR A 341 -20.31 20.01 -9.13
C THR A 341 -19.40 19.09 -8.28
N PRO A 342 -18.24 18.67 -8.81
CA PRO A 342 -17.29 17.86 -8.03
C PRO A 342 -16.79 18.61 -6.79
N ALA A 343 -16.72 17.92 -5.65
CA ALA A 343 -16.20 18.48 -4.41
C ALA A 343 -14.70 18.84 -4.57
N MET A 344 -14.36 20.13 -4.56
CA MET A 344 -13.00 20.63 -4.81
C MET A 344 -12.29 21.10 -3.54
N LEU A 345 -13.00 21.66 -2.57
CA LEU A 345 -12.46 22.05 -1.26
C LEU A 345 -12.35 20.82 -0.32
N ASP A 346 -11.56 20.89 0.76
CA ASP A 346 -11.34 19.71 1.62
C ASP A 346 -12.49 19.47 2.60
N GLU A 347 -13.19 20.55 2.98
CA GLU A 347 -14.49 20.57 3.64
C GLU A 347 -15.50 19.76 2.82
N GLU A 348 -15.67 20.10 1.54
CA GLU A 348 -16.59 19.44 0.62
C GLU A 348 -16.26 17.96 0.40
N LYS A 349 -14.97 17.62 0.34
CA LYS A 349 -14.52 16.23 0.18
C LYS A 349 -14.77 15.44 1.47
N ALA A 350 -14.58 16.05 2.64
CA ALA A 350 -14.86 15.40 3.92
C ALA A 350 -16.36 15.08 4.03
N GLU A 351 -17.24 16.04 3.75
CA GLU A 351 -18.69 15.84 3.76
C GLU A 351 -19.12 14.77 2.74
N CYS A 352 -18.66 14.87 1.48
CA CYS A 352 -18.99 13.90 0.42
C CYS A 352 -18.57 12.46 0.74
N LEU A 353 -17.51 12.26 1.52
CA LEU A 353 -17.10 10.95 2.03
C LEU A 353 -17.90 10.51 3.26
N ALA A 354 -18.38 11.46 4.07
CA ALA A 354 -19.22 11.21 5.23
C ALA A 354 -20.64 10.83 4.82
N ASP A 355 -21.28 11.57 3.90
CA ASP A 355 -22.55 11.21 3.24
C ASP A 355 -22.47 9.80 2.67
N SER A 356 -21.40 9.53 1.92
CA SER A 356 -21.16 8.23 1.31
C SER A 356 -20.95 7.13 2.35
N LEU A 357 -20.48 7.45 3.56
CA LEU A 357 -20.30 6.49 4.65
C LEU A 357 -21.59 6.29 5.47
N GLU A 358 -22.40 7.32 5.73
CA GLU A 358 -23.71 7.16 6.39
C GLU A 358 -24.64 6.29 5.54
N ALA A 359 -24.67 6.52 4.22
CA ALA A 359 -25.38 5.67 3.25
C ALA A 359 -24.77 4.25 3.11
N GLN A 360 -23.57 4.00 3.65
CA GLN A 360 -22.98 2.66 3.78
C GLN A 360 -23.32 2.00 5.12
N CYS A 361 -23.30 2.78 6.21
CA CYS A 361 -23.67 2.41 7.57
C CYS A 361 -25.18 2.52 7.83
N SER A 362 -25.98 2.14 6.83
CA SER A 362 -27.44 2.08 6.89
C SER A 362 -27.94 0.64 6.69
N PRO A 363 -29.09 0.26 7.26
CA PRO A 363 -29.64 -1.10 7.13
C PRO A 363 -29.74 -1.61 5.70
N SER A 364 -29.70 -2.94 5.54
CA SER A 364 -29.82 -3.58 4.22
C SER A 364 -31.18 -3.32 3.57
N SER A 365 -31.16 -3.09 2.25
CA SER A 365 -32.36 -2.94 1.41
C SER A 365 -32.83 -4.27 0.80
N LEU A 366 -32.43 -5.42 1.39
CA LEU A 366 -32.95 -6.73 1.00
C LEU A 366 -34.43 -6.87 1.40
N PRO A 367 -35.26 -7.60 0.63
CA PRO A 367 -36.65 -7.90 1.00
C PRO A 367 -36.73 -8.53 2.39
N ILE A 368 -37.63 -8.00 3.22
CA ILE A 368 -37.74 -8.31 4.66
C ILE A 368 -38.89 -9.29 4.88
N ASP A 369 -38.66 -10.30 5.72
CA ASP A 369 -39.70 -11.06 6.43
C ASP A 369 -40.20 -10.19 7.61
N PRO A 370 -41.43 -9.64 7.57
CA PRO A 370 -41.91 -8.73 8.62
C PRO A 370 -42.12 -9.44 9.96
N ASP A 371 -42.41 -10.74 9.96
CA ASP A 371 -42.68 -11.50 11.17
C ASP A 371 -41.37 -11.87 11.88
N HIS A 372 -40.33 -12.22 11.12
CA HIS A 372 -39.00 -12.36 11.70
C HIS A 372 -38.48 -11.05 12.27
N LEU A 373 -38.71 -9.91 11.59
CA LEU A 373 -38.36 -8.59 12.12
C LEU A 373 -39.07 -8.32 13.44
N ARG A 374 -40.40 -8.40 13.46
CA ARG A 374 -41.21 -8.17 14.67
C ARG A 374 -40.77 -9.07 15.82
N LYS A 375 -40.52 -10.36 15.57
CA LYS A 375 -40.00 -11.28 16.60
C LYS A 375 -38.65 -10.82 17.17
N VAL A 376 -37.70 -10.43 16.32
CA VAL A 376 -36.36 -10.02 16.76
C VAL A 376 -36.42 -8.75 17.60
N ASP A 377 -37.14 -7.74 17.14
CA ASP A 377 -37.22 -6.46 17.83
C ASP A 377 -37.99 -6.61 19.16
N SER A 378 -39.14 -7.31 19.17
CA SER A 378 -39.91 -7.57 20.39
C SER A 378 -39.12 -8.34 21.45
N GLU A 379 -38.33 -9.35 21.08
CA GLU A 379 -37.52 -10.09 22.06
C GLU A 379 -36.34 -9.25 22.59
N VAL A 380 -35.73 -8.40 21.76
CA VAL A 380 -34.66 -7.49 22.18
C VAL A 380 -35.18 -6.41 23.15
N ASP A 381 -36.38 -5.87 22.91
CA ASP A 381 -37.01 -4.91 23.82
C ASP A 381 -37.55 -5.58 25.10
N ARG A 382 -38.12 -6.79 25.01
CA ARG A 382 -38.52 -7.58 26.20
C ARG A 382 -37.32 -7.84 27.12
N ARG A 383 -36.20 -8.29 26.55
CA ARG A 383 -34.93 -8.54 27.28
C ARG A 383 -34.21 -7.26 27.73
N LYS A 384 -34.62 -6.09 27.23
CA LYS A 384 -34.11 -4.78 27.67
C LYS A 384 -34.82 -4.26 28.92
N SER A 385 -36.05 -4.72 29.21
CA SER A 385 -36.79 -4.36 30.44
C SER A 385 -36.52 -5.25 31.64
N GLU A 386 -35.82 -6.38 31.47
CA GLU A 386 -35.46 -7.29 32.56
C GLU A 386 -34.30 -6.72 33.42
N PRO A 387 -34.31 -6.93 34.75
CA PRO A 387 -33.25 -6.44 35.63
C PRO A 387 -31.94 -7.23 35.45
N LEU A 388 -30.80 -6.53 35.49
CA LEU A 388 -29.47 -7.12 35.35
C LEU A 388 -29.04 -7.89 36.63
N LEU A 389 -29.43 -9.16 36.72
CA LEU A 389 -29.06 -10.07 37.80
C LEU A 389 -27.62 -10.63 37.67
N ASP A 390 -27.02 -10.53 36.50
CA ASP A 390 -25.71 -11.13 36.18
C ASP A 390 -24.51 -10.39 36.80
N SER A 391 -23.68 -11.11 37.56
CA SER A 391 -22.35 -10.62 37.97
C SER A 391 -21.28 -10.83 36.88
N ILE A 392 -20.45 -9.82 36.64
CA ILE A 392 -19.23 -9.92 35.81
C ILE A 392 -18.01 -9.76 36.73
N THR A 393 -16.96 -10.54 36.52
CA THR A 393 -15.68 -10.40 37.24
C THR A 393 -15.12 -8.97 37.07
N PRO A 394 -14.91 -8.21 38.17
CA PRO A 394 -14.40 -6.84 38.10
C PRO A 394 -13.04 -6.71 37.38
N VAL A 395 -12.71 -5.49 36.99
CA VAL A 395 -11.42 -5.08 36.42
C VAL A 395 -10.44 -4.78 37.56
N THR A 396 -9.19 -5.23 37.41
CA THR A 396 -8.09 -4.94 38.35
C THR A 396 -7.05 -4.00 37.75
N SER A 397 -6.27 -3.32 38.61
CA SER A 397 -5.15 -2.47 38.19
C SER A 397 -4.12 -3.24 37.36
N ASP A 398 -3.77 -4.46 37.77
CA ASP A 398 -2.83 -5.33 37.05
C ASP A 398 -3.30 -5.62 35.61
N GLU A 399 -4.60 -5.87 35.40
CA GLU A 399 -5.15 -6.11 34.07
C GLU A 399 -4.99 -4.86 33.18
N VAL A 400 -5.30 -3.67 33.71
CA VAL A 400 -5.15 -2.40 33.00
C VAL A 400 -3.67 -2.08 32.74
N GLU A 401 -2.78 -2.27 33.71
CA GLU A 401 -1.33 -2.09 33.54
C GLU A 401 -0.76 -3.02 32.46
N ILE A 402 -1.13 -4.31 32.47
CA ILE A 402 -0.70 -5.28 31.46
C ILE A 402 -1.22 -4.88 30.07
N LEU A 403 -2.46 -4.40 29.95
CA LEU A 403 -3.00 -3.89 28.69
C LEU A 403 -2.22 -2.65 28.21
N ILE A 404 -2.02 -1.65 29.08
CA ILE A 404 -1.26 -0.42 28.79
C ILE A 404 0.18 -0.77 28.36
N LYS A 405 0.88 -1.61 29.12
CA LYS A 405 2.25 -2.08 28.85
C LYS A 405 2.40 -2.75 27.49
N ASN A 406 1.36 -3.41 26.99
CA ASN A 406 1.32 -4.03 25.67
C ASN A 406 0.88 -3.12 24.52
N LEU A 407 0.43 -1.87 24.77
CA LEU A 407 0.05 -0.94 23.70
C LEU A 407 1.24 -0.60 22.77
N ARG A 408 1.00 -0.60 21.45
CA ARG A 408 1.99 -0.15 20.46
C ARG A 408 2.06 1.39 20.47
N PRO A 409 3.17 2.04 20.89
CA PRO A 409 3.21 3.46 21.25
C PRO A 409 3.22 4.44 20.06
N ARG A 410 3.01 3.96 18.83
CA ARG A 410 3.03 4.76 17.58
C ARG A 410 1.83 4.46 16.67
N LYS A 411 0.69 4.09 17.25
CA LYS A 411 -0.62 4.18 16.57
C LYS A 411 -1.14 5.63 16.67
N ALA A 412 -2.02 6.03 15.77
CA ALA A 412 -2.68 7.33 15.80
C ALA A 412 -3.67 7.41 16.98
N PRO A 413 -3.89 8.60 17.57
CA PRO A 413 -4.93 8.84 18.58
C PRO A 413 -6.32 8.91 17.94
N GLY A 414 -7.36 9.12 18.76
CA GLY A 414 -8.69 9.48 18.28
C GLY A 414 -8.88 11.00 18.19
N SER A 415 -10.14 11.44 18.33
CA SER A 415 -10.50 12.87 18.53
C SER A 415 -9.92 13.47 19.80
N ASP A 416 -9.61 12.64 20.80
CA ASP A 416 -8.92 13.01 22.05
C ASP A 416 -7.50 13.56 21.84
N SER A 417 -6.86 13.27 20.70
CA SER A 417 -5.40 13.43 20.48
C SER A 417 -4.48 12.68 21.46
N ILE A 418 -5.04 11.94 22.43
CA ILE A 418 -4.29 11.17 23.43
C ILE A 418 -3.72 9.91 22.78
N THR A 419 -2.38 9.83 22.69
CA THR A 419 -1.72 8.69 22.04
C THR A 419 -1.42 7.54 23.01
N ASN A 420 -1.30 6.32 22.48
CA ASN A 420 -0.74 5.13 23.17
C ASN A 420 0.64 5.35 23.84
N ARG A 421 1.35 6.45 23.56
CA ARG A 421 2.59 6.79 24.28
C ARG A 421 2.33 7.57 25.56
N VAL A 422 1.27 8.39 25.59
CA VAL A 422 0.84 9.13 26.79
C VAL A 422 0.23 8.16 27.81
N ALA A 423 -0.62 7.24 27.35
CA ALA A 423 -1.17 6.16 28.19
C ALA A 423 -0.08 5.32 28.90
N LYS A 424 1.14 5.27 28.36
CA LYS A 424 2.31 4.57 28.93
C LYS A 424 3.16 5.41 29.90
N LEU A 425 2.73 6.62 30.22
CA LEU A 425 3.37 7.54 31.18
C LEU A 425 2.46 7.91 32.35
N LEU A 426 1.25 7.30 32.43
CA LEU A 426 0.30 7.55 33.51
C LEU A 426 0.82 6.98 34.84
N PRO A 427 0.63 7.69 35.97
CA PRO A 427 0.90 7.15 37.30
C PRO A 427 -0.15 6.12 37.72
N VAL A 428 0.20 5.31 38.73
CA VAL A 428 -0.70 4.30 39.32
C VAL A 428 -2.04 4.90 39.76
N THR A 429 -2.05 6.11 40.34
CA THR A 429 -3.27 6.81 40.78
C THR A 429 -4.28 7.06 39.65
N ILE A 430 -3.80 7.47 38.47
CA ILE A 430 -4.67 7.65 37.30
C ILE A 430 -5.12 6.30 36.73
N ILE A 431 -4.31 5.25 36.86
CA ILE A 431 -4.70 3.88 36.49
C ILE A 431 -5.79 3.35 37.45
N GLN A 432 -5.71 3.66 38.75
CA GLN A 432 -6.76 3.34 39.72
C GLN A 432 -8.07 4.09 39.42
N LEU A 433 -8.02 5.37 39.06
CA LEU A 433 -9.20 6.12 38.60
C LEU A 433 -9.82 5.49 37.32
N LEU A 434 -8.99 5.10 36.35
CA LEU A 434 -9.47 4.39 35.16
C LEU A 434 -10.13 3.04 35.51
N VAL A 435 -9.60 2.30 36.48
CA VAL A 435 -10.22 1.06 37.00
C VAL A 435 -11.58 1.34 37.65
N ALA A 436 -11.71 2.41 38.44
CA ALA A 436 -13.00 2.82 39.01
C ALA A 436 -14.03 3.15 37.93
N ILE A 437 -13.66 3.96 36.93
CA ILE A 437 -14.50 4.28 35.75
C ILE A 437 -14.91 2.99 35.01
N PHE A 438 -13.97 2.08 34.71
CA PHE A 438 -14.29 0.83 34.00
C PHE A 438 -15.21 -0.09 34.82
N ASN A 439 -15.05 -0.15 36.15
CA ASN A 439 -15.90 -0.96 37.02
C ASN A 439 -17.31 -0.38 37.19
N ALA A 440 -17.45 0.95 37.25
CA ALA A 440 -18.76 1.61 37.21
C ALA A 440 -19.48 1.33 35.88
N ALA A 441 -18.77 1.48 34.75
CA ALA A 441 -19.29 1.19 33.42
C ALA A 441 -19.75 -0.28 33.26
N MET A 442 -18.94 -1.25 33.72
CA MET A 442 -19.33 -2.67 33.68
C MET A 442 -20.51 -2.98 34.59
N THR A 443 -20.54 -2.41 35.80
CA THR A 443 -21.63 -2.64 36.77
C THR A 443 -22.98 -2.16 36.23
N LYS A 444 -23.00 -1.05 35.49
CA LYS A 444 -24.23 -0.54 34.86
C LYS A 444 -24.60 -1.19 33.53
N GLY A 445 -23.66 -1.89 32.90
CA GLY A 445 -23.86 -2.46 31.58
C GLY A 445 -23.77 -1.43 30.45
N VAL A 446 -22.98 -0.36 30.61
CA VAL A 446 -22.89 0.77 29.66
C VAL A 446 -21.52 0.90 28.99
N PHE A 447 -21.46 1.68 27.90
CA PHE A 447 -20.25 2.09 27.20
C PHE A 447 -20.23 3.64 27.10
N PRO A 448 -19.36 4.34 27.85
CA PRO A 448 -19.41 5.80 27.98
C PRO A 448 -19.54 6.58 26.67
N SER A 449 -20.45 7.55 26.65
CA SER A 449 -20.76 8.47 25.53
C SER A 449 -19.51 9.14 24.98
N GLU A 450 -18.58 9.48 25.87
CA GLU A 450 -17.31 10.16 25.59
C GLU A 450 -16.37 9.29 24.74
N TRP A 451 -16.66 8.00 24.56
CA TRP A 451 -15.93 7.06 23.71
C TRP A 451 -16.74 6.57 22.49
N LYS A 452 -17.96 7.08 22.28
CA LYS A 452 -18.82 6.72 21.15
C LYS A 452 -18.43 7.45 19.85
N ASP A 453 -17.86 8.65 19.92
CA ASP A 453 -17.39 9.41 18.74
C ASP A 453 -16.13 8.82 18.07
N ALA A 454 -16.00 9.05 16.76
CA ALA A 454 -14.87 8.55 15.95
C ALA A 454 -14.43 9.55 14.88
N VAL A 455 -13.11 9.67 14.65
CA VAL A 455 -12.55 10.35 13.47
C VAL A 455 -12.24 9.32 12.39
N VAL A 456 -12.91 9.37 11.25
CA VAL A 456 -12.71 8.42 10.14
C VAL A 456 -11.69 8.98 9.14
N ILE A 457 -10.78 8.13 8.68
CA ILE A 457 -9.83 8.45 7.59
C ILE A 457 -9.95 7.44 6.45
N GLY A 458 -9.84 7.93 5.20
CA GLY A 458 -10.00 7.14 3.98
C GLY A 458 -8.70 6.57 3.42
N PHE A 459 -8.65 5.27 3.16
CA PHE A 459 -7.57 4.62 2.40
C PHE A 459 -8.05 4.10 1.05
N LEU A 460 -7.47 4.60 -0.05
CA LEU A 460 -7.85 4.20 -1.41
C LEU A 460 -7.69 2.69 -1.64
N LYS A 461 -8.76 2.03 -2.06
CA LYS A 461 -8.79 0.61 -2.45
C LYS A 461 -7.87 0.42 -3.68
N PRO A 462 -6.93 -0.55 -3.67
CA PRO A 462 -6.01 -0.75 -4.80
C PRO A 462 -6.74 -0.90 -6.15
N SER A 463 -6.25 -0.18 -7.17
CA SER A 463 -6.80 -0.18 -8.54
C SER A 463 -8.27 0.26 -8.65
N LYS A 464 -8.76 1.12 -7.75
CA LYS A 464 -10.06 1.81 -7.88
C LYS A 464 -9.88 3.31 -8.18
N PRO A 465 -10.84 3.96 -8.87
CA PRO A 465 -10.72 5.36 -9.29
C PRO A 465 -10.77 6.31 -8.07
N PRO A 466 -9.79 7.22 -7.90
CA PRO A 466 -9.66 8.02 -6.68
C PRO A 466 -10.66 9.17 -6.57
N SER A 467 -11.39 9.52 -7.64
CA SER A 467 -12.47 10.51 -7.63
C SER A 467 -13.81 9.96 -7.11
N ASN A 468 -13.95 8.65 -6.90
CA ASN A 468 -15.19 8.06 -6.42
C ASN A 468 -15.14 7.83 -4.89
N PRO A 469 -16.06 8.40 -4.09
CA PRO A 469 -16.11 8.21 -2.63
C PRO A 469 -16.08 6.74 -2.18
N THR A 470 -16.79 5.85 -2.89
CA THR A 470 -16.84 4.42 -2.56
C THR A 470 -15.53 3.67 -2.82
N SER A 471 -14.54 4.31 -3.48
CA SER A 471 -13.19 3.77 -3.65
C SER A 471 -12.35 3.80 -2.37
N TYR A 472 -12.76 4.50 -1.32
CA TYR A 472 -12.01 4.56 -0.06
C TYR A 472 -12.46 3.49 0.94
N ARG A 473 -11.55 3.00 1.78
CA ARG A 473 -11.86 2.21 2.99
C ARG A 473 -11.90 3.17 4.18
N PRO A 474 -13.01 3.25 4.95
CA PRO A 474 -13.02 4.00 6.19
C PRO A 474 -12.15 3.30 7.25
N ILE A 475 -11.45 4.07 8.08
CA ILE A 475 -10.77 3.55 9.28
C ILE A 475 -11.10 4.48 10.44
N SER A 476 -11.79 3.95 11.45
CA SER A 476 -12.26 4.69 12.63
C SER A 476 -11.15 4.84 13.69
N LEU A 477 -10.69 6.07 13.87
CA LEU A 477 -9.79 6.47 14.95
C LEU A 477 -10.60 6.75 16.23
N LEU A 478 -11.01 5.67 16.92
CA LEU A 478 -11.60 5.78 18.27
C LEU A 478 -10.51 6.09 19.32
N LYS A 479 -10.92 6.78 20.38
CA LYS A 479 -10.14 7.25 21.53
C LYS A 479 -9.37 6.14 22.27
N THR A 480 -8.28 6.50 22.93
CA THR A 480 -7.34 5.50 23.50
C THR A 480 -7.93 4.74 24.69
N PHE A 481 -8.64 5.40 25.60
CA PHE A 481 -9.22 4.74 26.79
C PHE A 481 -10.43 3.86 26.46
N GLY A 482 -11.30 4.29 25.54
CA GLY A 482 -12.35 3.43 24.99
C GLY A 482 -11.80 2.12 24.41
N LYS A 483 -10.66 2.16 23.70
CA LYS A 483 -9.97 0.96 23.19
C LYS A 483 -9.27 0.10 24.25
N ILE A 484 -9.19 0.56 25.51
CA ILE A 484 -8.80 -0.25 26.67
C ILE A 484 -10.06 -0.90 27.26
N TYR A 485 -11.15 -0.15 27.44
CA TYR A 485 -12.44 -0.69 27.88
C TYR A 485 -12.95 -1.81 26.94
N GLU A 486 -12.90 -1.59 25.61
CA GLU A 486 -13.22 -2.63 24.62
C GLU A 486 -12.39 -3.93 24.80
N ARG A 487 -11.14 -3.83 25.30
CA ARG A 487 -10.27 -5.01 25.53
C ARG A 487 -10.67 -5.79 26.77
N LEU A 488 -11.12 -5.10 27.81
CA LEU A 488 -11.63 -5.68 29.05
C LEU A 488 -12.95 -6.41 28.77
N VAL A 489 -13.89 -5.75 28.10
CA VAL A 489 -15.16 -6.36 27.62
C VAL A 489 -14.86 -7.57 26.72
N LEU A 490 -13.91 -7.45 25.79
CA LEU A 490 -13.51 -8.58 24.94
C LEU A 490 -12.83 -9.73 25.70
N ALA A 491 -12.12 -9.46 26.80
CA ALA A 491 -11.53 -10.51 27.63
C ALA A 491 -12.62 -11.33 28.34
N ARG A 492 -13.62 -10.67 28.93
CA ARG A 492 -14.78 -11.33 29.55
C ARG A 492 -15.60 -12.11 28.51
N LEU A 493 -15.90 -11.50 27.36
CA LEU A 493 -16.61 -12.16 26.25
C LEU A 493 -15.86 -13.39 25.70
N ARG A 494 -14.52 -13.35 25.63
CA ARG A 494 -13.71 -14.51 25.20
C ARG A 494 -13.78 -15.66 26.19
N SER A 495 -13.71 -15.39 27.50
CA SER A 495 -13.87 -16.42 28.52
C SER A 495 -15.17 -17.19 28.32
N PHE A 496 -16.27 -16.48 28.06
CA PHE A 496 -17.56 -17.08 27.72
C PHE A 496 -17.52 -17.90 26.41
N MET A 497 -16.95 -17.33 25.34
CA MET A 497 -16.85 -18.02 24.04
C MET A 497 -16.05 -19.31 24.12
N ASP A 498 -14.94 -19.31 24.85
CA ASP A 498 -14.09 -20.49 25.06
C ASP A 498 -14.85 -21.57 25.86
N THR A 499 -15.62 -21.19 26.90
CA THR A 499 -16.50 -22.10 27.66
C THR A 499 -17.60 -22.73 26.78
N LYS A 500 -18.17 -21.98 25.82
CA LYS A 500 -19.18 -22.50 24.87
C LYS A 500 -18.57 -23.19 23.63
N GLY A 501 -17.24 -23.29 23.52
CA GLY A 501 -16.56 -23.88 22.35
C GLY A 501 -16.67 -23.07 21.05
N MET A 502 -16.96 -21.76 21.15
CA MET A 502 -17.26 -20.87 20.04
C MET A 502 -16.00 -20.16 19.46
N PRO A 503 -16.07 -19.64 18.22
CA PRO A 503 -17.04 -19.93 17.18
C PRO A 503 -16.81 -21.32 16.53
N ILE A 504 -17.70 -21.70 15.61
CA ILE A 504 -17.61 -22.93 14.81
C ILE A 504 -16.20 -23.18 14.22
N ALA A 505 -15.79 -24.45 14.16
CA ALA A 505 -14.44 -24.84 13.74
C ALA A 505 -14.08 -24.36 12.33
N GLU A 506 -15.05 -24.19 11.44
CA GLU A 506 -14.89 -23.75 10.06
C GLU A 506 -14.50 -22.26 9.93
N GLN A 507 -14.70 -21.46 10.98
CA GLN A 507 -14.34 -20.04 11.02
C GLN A 507 -12.89 -19.84 11.51
N PHE A 508 -12.06 -19.35 10.59
CA PHE A 508 -10.62 -19.12 10.79
C PHE A 508 -10.27 -17.63 10.87
N GLY A 509 -11.20 -16.72 10.55
CA GLY A 509 -11.03 -15.28 10.68
C GLY A 509 -11.02 -14.83 12.15
N PHE A 510 -10.23 -13.79 12.46
CA PHE A 510 -10.11 -13.10 13.76
C PHE A 510 -9.84 -13.94 15.03
N ARG A 511 -9.73 -15.27 14.93
CA ARG A 511 -9.38 -16.17 16.05
C ARG A 511 -7.87 -16.18 16.31
N ALA A 512 -7.50 -16.30 17.58
CA ALA A 512 -6.13 -16.62 17.99
C ALA A 512 -5.66 -17.95 17.37
N LYS A 513 -4.35 -18.08 17.16
CA LYS A 513 -3.67 -19.26 16.55
C LYS A 513 -4.06 -19.59 15.08
N HIS A 514 -5.16 -19.05 14.55
CA HIS A 514 -5.62 -19.28 13.18
C HIS A 514 -4.90 -18.36 12.16
N SER A 515 -4.97 -18.70 10.86
CA SER A 515 -4.35 -17.91 9.80
C SER A 515 -5.01 -18.14 8.43
N CYS A 516 -4.87 -17.17 7.53
CA CYS A 516 -5.25 -17.29 6.12
C CYS A 516 -4.61 -18.53 5.46
N THR A 517 -3.37 -18.86 5.83
CA THR A 517 -2.65 -20.01 5.27
C THR A 517 -3.28 -21.34 5.71
N HIS A 518 -3.75 -21.45 6.96
CA HIS A 518 -4.45 -22.65 7.44
C HIS A 518 -5.73 -22.92 6.61
N GLN A 519 -6.52 -21.89 6.28
CA GLN A 519 -7.79 -22.10 5.56
C GLN A 519 -7.58 -22.44 4.08
N VAL A 520 -6.69 -21.74 3.37
CA VAL A 520 -6.35 -22.09 1.98
C VAL A 520 -5.73 -23.49 1.90
N HIS A 521 -4.95 -23.89 2.92
CA HIS A 521 -4.37 -25.21 3.00
C HIS A 521 -5.45 -26.31 3.12
N ARG A 522 -6.44 -26.17 4.02
CA ARG A 522 -7.57 -27.13 4.15
C ARG A 522 -8.26 -27.37 2.80
N ILE A 523 -8.63 -26.30 2.10
CA ILE A 523 -9.30 -26.38 0.79
C ILE A 523 -8.40 -27.07 -0.25
N THR A 524 -7.13 -26.65 -0.33
CA THR A 524 -6.14 -27.21 -1.27
C THR A 524 -5.90 -28.71 -1.04
N GLU A 525 -5.72 -29.10 0.23
CA GLU A 525 -5.44 -30.47 0.65
C GLU A 525 -6.64 -31.39 0.38
N HIS A 526 -7.87 -30.92 0.63
CA HIS A 526 -9.10 -31.62 0.29
C HIS A 526 -9.24 -31.83 -1.23
N ILE A 527 -9.11 -30.78 -2.03
CA ILE A 527 -9.21 -30.88 -3.50
C ILE A 527 -8.19 -31.91 -4.02
N LEU A 528 -6.94 -31.87 -3.55
CA LEU A 528 -5.90 -32.80 -3.96
C LEU A 528 -6.14 -34.24 -3.46
N ALA A 529 -6.65 -34.43 -2.24
CA ALA A 529 -7.02 -35.74 -1.71
C ALA A 529 -8.18 -36.39 -2.50
N LYS A 530 -9.24 -35.63 -2.79
CA LYS A 530 -10.40 -36.12 -3.55
C LYS A 530 -10.02 -36.37 -5.01
N ARG A 531 -9.17 -35.51 -5.60
CA ARG A 531 -8.57 -35.69 -6.95
C ARG A 531 -7.69 -36.93 -7.07
N GLN A 532 -7.02 -37.36 -6.01
CA GLN A 532 -6.28 -38.64 -5.98
C GLN A 532 -7.24 -39.85 -6.07
N ARG A 533 -8.47 -39.72 -5.56
CA ARG A 533 -9.54 -40.74 -5.63
C ARG A 533 -10.41 -40.63 -6.90
N GLY A 534 -9.95 -39.91 -7.93
CA GLY A 534 -10.68 -39.73 -9.19
C GLY A 534 -11.91 -38.82 -9.11
N LEU A 535 -12.04 -38.02 -8.05
CA LEU A 535 -13.16 -37.07 -7.88
C LEU A 535 -12.74 -35.66 -8.30
N ASN A 536 -13.64 -34.95 -8.98
CA ASN A 536 -13.54 -33.50 -9.20
C ASN A 536 -14.12 -32.76 -7.99
N THR A 537 -13.83 -31.47 -7.84
CA THR A 537 -14.41 -30.63 -6.77
C THR A 537 -14.88 -29.30 -7.35
N GLY A 538 -16.15 -28.95 -7.15
CA GLY A 538 -16.64 -27.61 -7.40
C GLY A 538 -16.58 -26.80 -6.11
N ALA A 539 -16.21 -25.53 -6.21
CA ALA A 539 -16.22 -24.57 -5.10
C ALA A 539 -16.87 -23.26 -5.55
N LEU A 540 -17.54 -22.60 -4.60
CA LEU A 540 -18.16 -21.30 -4.75
C LEU A 540 -17.53 -20.36 -3.71
N PHE A 541 -17.09 -19.18 -4.14
CA PHE A 541 -16.43 -18.16 -3.34
C PHE A 541 -17.30 -16.90 -3.36
N LEU A 542 -17.67 -16.40 -2.17
CA LEU A 542 -18.66 -15.33 -1.99
C LEU A 542 -18.00 -14.07 -1.44
N ASP A 543 -18.25 -12.93 -2.08
CA ASP A 543 -17.90 -11.59 -1.57
C ASP A 543 -19.12 -10.99 -0.84
N VAL A 544 -19.01 -10.81 0.47
CA VAL A 544 -20.05 -10.15 1.27
C VAL A 544 -19.93 -8.63 1.10
N ALA A 545 -21.01 -7.98 0.69
CA ALA A 545 -21.02 -6.57 0.38
C ALA A 545 -21.02 -5.73 1.67
N LYS A 546 -19.93 -5.00 1.92
CA LYS A 546 -19.79 -4.07 3.07
C LYS A 546 -20.05 -4.77 4.42
N ALA A 547 -19.50 -5.99 4.57
CA ALA A 547 -19.79 -6.92 5.67
C ALA A 547 -19.73 -6.30 7.08
N PHE A 548 -18.79 -5.37 7.32
CA PHE A 548 -18.63 -4.67 8.59
C PHE A 548 -19.59 -3.50 8.75
N ASP A 549 -19.90 -2.79 7.67
CA ASP A 549 -20.68 -1.55 7.67
C ASP A 549 -22.19 -1.82 7.71
N LYS A 550 -22.64 -3.03 7.36
CA LYS A 550 -24.05 -3.43 7.27
C LYS A 550 -24.55 -4.45 8.31
N VAL A 551 -23.81 -4.69 9.38
CA VAL A 551 -24.28 -5.57 10.49
C VAL A 551 -25.56 -5.00 11.11
N TRP A 552 -26.65 -5.76 11.11
CA TRP A 552 -27.91 -5.37 11.74
C TRP A 552 -27.80 -5.50 13.27
N HIS A 553 -27.95 -4.39 13.99
CA HIS A 553 -27.73 -4.34 15.45
C HIS A 553 -28.68 -5.25 16.23
N ASN A 554 -30.00 -5.11 16.09
CA ASN A 554 -30.96 -5.94 16.83
C ASN A 554 -30.79 -7.43 16.51
N GLY A 555 -30.54 -7.79 15.25
CA GLY A 555 -30.23 -9.17 14.85
C GLY A 555 -28.95 -9.73 15.50
N LEU A 556 -27.95 -8.88 15.77
CA LEU A 556 -26.76 -9.26 16.54
C LEU A 556 -27.08 -9.42 18.02
N ILE A 557 -27.78 -8.46 18.64
CA ILE A 557 -28.16 -8.52 20.06
C ILE A 557 -29.02 -9.76 20.35
N TYR A 558 -30.01 -10.05 19.50
CA TYR A 558 -30.82 -11.27 19.54
C TYR A 558 -29.96 -12.54 19.52
N LYS A 559 -28.96 -12.63 18.64
CA LYS A 559 -28.02 -13.78 18.62
C LYS A 559 -27.20 -13.91 19.89
N LEU A 560 -26.81 -12.80 20.53
CA LEU A 560 -26.04 -12.85 21.79
C LEU A 560 -26.89 -13.43 22.94
N TYR A 561 -28.17 -13.05 23.03
CA TYR A 561 -29.11 -13.66 23.98
C TYR A 561 -29.35 -15.15 23.66
N GLU A 562 -29.58 -15.53 22.40
CA GLU A 562 -29.74 -16.94 21.96
C GLU A 562 -28.51 -17.82 22.25
N TYR A 563 -27.30 -17.25 22.23
CA TYR A 563 -26.08 -17.97 22.65
C TYR A 563 -25.94 -18.07 24.19
N GLY A 564 -26.73 -17.31 24.95
CA GLY A 564 -26.67 -17.21 26.40
C GLY A 564 -25.48 -16.39 26.91
N VAL A 565 -25.07 -15.35 26.17
CA VAL A 565 -24.06 -14.38 26.64
C VAL A 565 -24.64 -13.61 27.84
N PRO A 566 -23.89 -13.40 28.94
CA PRO A 566 -24.38 -12.66 30.10
C PRO A 566 -25.00 -11.30 29.74
N ASP A 567 -26.19 -11.02 30.24
CA ASP A 567 -27.06 -9.93 29.80
C ASP A 567 -26.42 -8.55 30.05
N ARG A 568 -25.62 -8.44 31.12
CA ARG A 568 -24.80 -7.26 31.41
C ARG A 568 -23.71 -7.02 30.36
N LEU A 569 -23.12 -8.07 29.76
CA LEU A 569 -22.23 -7.92 28.59
C LEU A 569 -23.01 -7.57 27.31
N VAL A 570 -24.20 -8.15 27.12
CA VAL A 570 -25.06 -7.83 25.96
C VAL A 570 -25.51 -6.37 25.99
N CYS A 571 -25.80 -5.83 27.18
CA CYS A 571 -26.12 -4.42 27.37
C CYS A 571 -24.93 -3.49 27.03
N ILE A 572 -23.70 -3.81 27.45
CA ILE A 572 -22.49 -3.03 27.07
C ILE A 572 -22.30 -3.07 25.55
N ILE A 573 -22.55 -4.23 24.91
CA ILE A 573 -22.42 -4.39 23.45
C ILE A 573 -23.52 -3.64 22.70
N ARG A 574 -24.76 -3.64 23.19
CA ARG A 574 -25.88 -2.85 22.66
C ARG A 574 -25.54 -1.35 22.73
N ASP A 575 -25.19 -0.87 23.91
CA ASP A 575 -24.88 0.53 24.15
C ASP A 575 -23.61 1.02 23.41
N PHE A 576 -22.63 0.13 23.21
CA PHE A 576 -21.47 0.37 22.34
C PHE A 576 -21.84 0.58 20.85
N LEU A 577 -22.97 0.05 20.39
CA LEU A 577 -23.45 0.17 19.01
C LEU A 577 -24.46 1.31 18.83
N SER A 578 -25.27 1.59 19.84
CA SER A 578 -26.20 2.73 19.89
C SER A 578 -25.49 4.08 19.89
N ASP A 579 -26.16 5.09 19.34
CA ASP A 579 -25.83 6.53 19.45
C ASP A 579 -24.39 6.90 19.08
N ARG A 580 -23.76 6.09 18.21
CA ARG A 580 -22.43 6.35 17.69
C ARG A 580 -22.45 7.42 16.61
N THR A 581 -21.51 8.36 16.70
CA THR A 581 -21.26 9.37 15.68
C THR A 581 -19.85 9.26 15.10
N PHE A 582 -19.68 9.80 13.89
CA PHE A 582 -18.37 9.94 13.27
C PHE A 582 -18.21 11.27 12.54
N ARG A 583 -16.96 11.72 12.42
CA ARG A 583 -16.53 12.83 11.56
C ARG A 583 -15.46 12.31 10.60
N TYR A 584 -15.65 12.50 9.29
CA TYR A 584 -14.66 12.12 8.28
C TYR A 584 -13.59 13.20 8.16
N ARG A 585 -12.31 12.85 8.03
CA ARG A 585 -11.20 13.80 7.97
C ARG A 585 -10.39 13.70 6.68
N VAL A 586 -10.26 14.81 5.96
CA VAL A 586 -9.52 14.96 4.69
C VAL A 586 -8.46 16.05 4.85
N GLU A 587 -7.19 15.70 4.64
CA GLU A 587 -5.96 16.53 4.73
C GLU A 587 -5.73 17.35 6.04
N GLY A 588 -6.71 17.43 6.94
CA GLY A 588 -6.69 18.19 8.18
C GLY A 588 -8.10 18.55 8.64
N VAL A 589 -8.95 18.91 7.68
CA VAL A 589 -10.36 19.34 7.83
C VAL A 589 -11.27 18.16 8.14
N CYS A 590 -12.30 18.39 8.97
CA CYS A 590 -13.34 17.41 9.30
C CYS A 590 -14.70 17.79 8.68
N SER A 591 -15.49 16.77 8.35
CA SER A 591 -16.92 16.86 8.05
C SER A 591 -17.73 17.27 9.29
N GLN A 592 -19.03 17.49 9.10
CA GLN A 592 -19.99 17.46 10.19
C GLN A 592 -20.07 16.06 10.86
N SER A 593 -20.85 15.97 11.93
CA SER A 593 -21.00 14.76 12.74
C SER A 593 -22.18 13.91 12.27
N HIS A 594 -21.91 12.77 11.65
CA HIS A 594 -22.93 11.85 11.12
C HIS A 594 -23.17 10.66 12.07
N PRO A 595 -24.40 10.11 12.14
CA PRO A 595 -24.72 8.92 12.92
C PRO A 595 -24.28 7.61 12.23
N VAL A 596 -24.10 6.55 13.01
CA VAL A 596 -23.88 5.17 12.53
C VAL A 596 -25.13 4.33 12.80
N ARG A 597 -25.95 4.08 11.76
CA ARG A 597 -27.27 3.42 11.89
C ARG A 597 -27.22 1.89 11.75
N ALA A 598 -26.10 1.36 11.28
CA ALA A 598 -25.81 -0.07 11.12
C ALA A 598 -24.28 -0.31 11.12
N GLY A 599 -23.88 -1.57 11.29
CA GLY A 599 -22.47 -1.97 11.23
C GLY A 599 -21.71 -1.87 12.55
N VAL A 600 -20.45 -2.29 12.52
CA VAL A 600 -19.51 -2.24 13.67
C VAL A 600 -18.25 -1.45 13.28
N PRO A 601 -17.74 -0.50 14.10
CA PRO A 601 -16.75 0.47 13.62
C PRO A 601 -15.45 -0.16 13.11
N GLN A 602 -15.04 0.15 11.86
CA GLN A 602 -13.84 -0.41 11.23
C GLN A 602 -12.56 0.17 11.84
N GLY A 603 -12.12 -0.38 12.98
CA GLY A 603 -11.03 0.14 13.81
C GLY A 603 -11.23 -0.06 15.32
N SER A 604 -12.42 -0.54 15.69
CA SER A 604 -12.72 -1.13 17.00
C SER A 604 -11.91 -2.40 17.30
N VAL A 605 -11.86 -2.77 18.58
CA VAL A 605 -11.33 -4.04 19.07
C VAL A 605 -12.44 -5.10 19.14
N LEU A 606 -13.68 -4.71 19.49
CA LEU A 606 -14.83 -5.63 19.59
C LEU A 606 -15.39 -6.06 18.24
N GLY A 607 -15.52 -5.14 17.27
CA GLY A 607 -16.22 -5.34 16.00
C GLY A 607 -15.87 -6.63 15.23
N PRO A 608 -14.58 -6.99 15.06
CA PRO A 608 -14.20 -8.24 14.39
C PRO A 608 -14.69 -9.52 15.09
N VAL A 609 -14.88 -9.48 16.41
CA VAL A 609 -15.40 -10.61 17.19
C VAL A 609 -16.93 -10.60 17.20
N LEU A 610 -17.56 -9.42 17.25
CA LEU A 610 -19.01 -9.27 17.08
C LEU A 610 -19.48 -9.79 15.70
N PHE A 611 -18.78 -9.45 14.61
CA PHE A 611 -19.05 -10.01 13.27
C PHE A 611 -18.83 -11.54 13.22
N THR A 612 -17.84 -12.03 13.97
CA THR A 612 -17.53 -13.47 14.08
C THR A 612 -18.65 -14.24 14.79
N LEU A 613 -19.26 -13.63 15.82
CA LEU A 613 -20.46 -14.16 16.49
C LEU A 613 -21.70 -14.04 15.59
N TYR A 614 -21.87 -12.92 14.89
CA TYR A 614 -22.99 -12.70 13.96
C TYR A 614 -23.08 -13.73 12.82
N THR A 615 -21.95 -14.34 12.46
CA THR A 615 -21.83 -15.34 11.38
C THR A 615 -21.64 -16.78 11.88
N ASN A 616 -21.77 -17.01 13.19
CA ASN A 616 -21.46 -18.30 13.82
C ASN A 616 -22.51 -19.40 13.57
N ASP A 617 -23.78 -19.02 13.36
CA ASP A 617 -24.92 -19.92 13.07
C ASP A 617 -25.06 -20.28 11.58
N MET A 618 -24.05 -19.98 10.74
CA MET A 618 -24.14 -20.21 9.29
C MET A 618 -24.36 -21.69 8.96
N PRO A 619 -25.39 -22.05 8.15
CA PRO A 619 -25.87 -23.41 8.03
C PRO A 619 -24.86 -24.36 7.36
N ARG A 620 -24.63 -25.50 8.00
CA ARG A 620 -23.91 -26.65 7.41
C ARG A 620 -24.88 -27.45 6.53
N VAL A 621 -24.50 -27.70 5.28
CA VAL A 621 -25.34 -28.45 4.31
C VAL A 621 -24.70 -29.81 4.01
N HIS A 622 -25.47 -30.89 4.16
CA HIS A 622 -24.94 -32.24 4.07
C HIS A 622 -24.26 -32.53 2.73
N GLY A 623 -23.03 -33.04 2.78
CA GLY A 623 -22.20 -33.30 1.59
C GLY A 623 -21.53 -32.05 0.98
N VAL A 624 -21.62 -30.89 1.63
CA VAL A 624 -20.93 -29.64 1.25
C VAL A 624 -20.08 -29.15 2.42
N GLU A 625 -18.81 -28.87 2.15
CA GLU A 625 -17.87 -28.33 3.14
C GLU A 625 -17.99 -26.81 3.21
N LEU A 626 -18.05 -26.26 4.42
CA LEU A 626 -18.03 -24.82 4.68
C LEU A 626 -16.61 -24.35 5.07
N ALA A 627 -16.16 -23.22 4.54
CA ALA A 627 -14.89 -22.59 4.88
C ALA A 627 -15.03 -21.07 4.99
N LEU A 628 -14.87 -20.54 6.21
CA LEU A 628 -15.04 -19.13 6.51
C LEU A 628 -13.71 -18.49 6.94
N PHE A 629 -13.46 -17.27 6.47
CA PHE A 629 -12.42 -16.42 7.03
C PHE A 629 -12.95 -14.99 7.08
N ALA A 630 -13.54 -14.61 8.23
CA ALA A 630 -14.27 -13.35 8.35
C ALA A 630 -15.38 -13.26 7.28
N ASP A 631 -15.32 -12.26 6.41
CA ASP A 631 -16.21 -12.02 5.27
C ASP A 631 -15.93 -12.95 4.07
N ASP A 632 -14.70 -13.43 3.88
CA ASP A 632 -14.29 -14.36 2.81
C ASP A 632 -14.94 -15.75 3.02
N THR A 633 -16.12 -15.96 2.45
CA THR A 633 -16.93 -17.18 2.59
C THR A 633 -16.76 -18.11 1.38
N CYS A 634 -16.55 -19.41 1.62
CA CYS A 634 -16.45 -20.43 0.58
C CYS A 634 -17.23 -21.71 0.95
N ILE A 635 -17.91 -22.29 -0.03
CA ILE A 635 -18.46 -23.66 0.05
C ILE A 635 -17.89 -24.53 -1.06
N TYR A 636 -17.68 -25.82 -0.79
CA TYR A 636 -17.14 -26.74 -1.80
C TYR A 636 -17.61 -28.19 -1.63
N THR A 637 -17.72 -28.93 -2.73
CA THR A 637 -18.17 -30.33 -2.73
C THR A 637 -17.53 -31.14 -3.86
N SER A 638 -17.30 -32.42 -3.61
CA SER A 638 -16.54 -33.31 -4.49
C SER A 638 -17.39 -34.47 -5.05
N GLY A 639 -17.17 -34.86 -6.29
CA GLY A 639 -17.98 -35.89 -6.96
C GLY A 639 -17.38 -36.39 -8.27
N ARG A 640 -18.06 -37.37 -8.90
CA ARG A 640 -17.69 -37.89 -10.23
C ARG A 640 -18.34 -37.08 -11.35
N LYS A 641 -19.69 -37.02 -11.38
CA LYS A 641 -20.47 -36.27 -12.38
C LYS A 641 -20.54 -34.76 -12.02
N PRO A 642 -20.36 -33.82 -12.97
CA PRO A 642 -20.47 -32.38 -12.72
C PRO A 642 -21.84 -31.99 -12.16
N ASP A 643 -22.93 -32.57 -12.67
CA ASP A 643 -24.31 -32.19 -12.34
C ASP A 643 -24.68 -32.56 -10.89
N ALA A 644 -24.01 -33.58 -10.34
CA ALA A 644 -24.13 -33.95 -8.92
C ALA A 644 -23.32 -33.02 -8.00
N ILE A 645 -22.30 -32.34 -8.53
CA ILE A 645 -21.56 -31.26 -7.83
C ILE A 645 -22.42 -29.99 -7.88
N CYS A 646 -22.86 -29.56 -9.07
CA CYS A 646 -23.63 -28.33 -9.24
C CYS A 646 -24.96 -28.38 -8.48
N ARG A 647 -25.72 -29.50 -8.51
CA ARG A 647 -26.96 -29.62 -7.70
C ARG A 647 -26.72 -29.43 -6.21
N ARG A 648 -25.65 -30.01 -5.63
CA ARG A 648 -25.34 -29.82 -4.20
C ARG A 648 -24.84 -28.42 -3.88
N LEU A 649 -24.06 -27.80 -4.78
CA LEU A 649 -23.70 -26.38 -4.64
C LEU A 649 -24.93 -25.48 -4.70
N GLN A 650 -25.89 -25.78 -5.58
CA GLN A 650 -27.16 -25.04 -5.68
C GLN A 650 -28.02 -25.21 -4.43
N THR A 651 -28.15 -26.44 -3.89
CA THR A 651 -28.84 -26.67 -2.61
C THR A 651 -28.23 -25.83 -1.50
N ALA A 652 -26.89 -25.82 -1.39
CA ALA A 652 -26.20 -25.01 -0.39
C ALA A 652 -26.28 -23.50 -0.65
N ALA A 653 -26.25 -23.06 -1.91
CA ALA A 653 -26.45 -21.65 -2.29
C ALA A 653 -27.87 -21.17 -1.96
N ASN A 654 -28.89 -22.01 -2.14
CA ASN A 654 -30.27 -21.71 -1.76
C ASN A 654 -30.41 -21.61 -0.22
N THR A 655 -29.87 -22.59 0.53
CA THR A 655 -29.91 -22.59 2.00
C THR A 655 -29.17 -21.38 2.59
N LEU A 656 -27.99 -21.06 2.06
CA LEU A 656 -27.24 -19.86 2.45
C LEU A 656 -27.98 -18.59 2.02
N GLY A 657 -28.54 -18.52 0.82
CA GLY A 657 -29.32 -17.37 0.34
C GLY A 657 -30.51 -17.04 1.24
N ALA A 658 -31.23 -18.05 1.74
CA ALA A 658 -32.28 -17.87 2.74
C ALA A 658 -31.73 -17.34 4.07
N TRP A 659 -30.60 -17.88 4.56
CA TRP A 659 -29.95 -17.42 5.80
C TRP A 659 -29.39 -15.98 5.67
N PHE A 660 -28.80 -15.62 4.53
CA PHE A 660 -28.31 -14.29 4.23
C PHE A 660 -29.46 -13.27 4.15
N ARG A 661 -30.59 -13.61 3.51
CA ARG A 661 -31.82 -12.80 3.52
C ARG A 661 -32.35 -12.61 4.95
N LYS A 662 -32.53 -13.71 5.70
CA LYS A 662 -33.00 -13.71 7.09
C LYS A 662 -32.19 -12.74 7.97
N TRP A 663 -30.87 -12.80 7.89
CA TRP A 663 -29.96 -11.97 8.69
C TRP A 663 -29.48 -10.69 7.99
N ARG A 664 -30.17 -10.22 6.94
CA ARG A 664 -29.90 -8.92 6.27
C ARG A 664 -28.45 -8.75 5.77
N ILE A 665 -27.80 -9.85 5.36
CA ILE A 665 -26.42 -9.84 4.85
C ILE A 665 -26.45 -9.77 3.32
N GLU A 666 -25.98 -8.65 2.76
CA GLU A 666 -25.82 -8.50 1.31
C GLU A 666 -24.60 -9.26 0.77
N ILE A 667 -24.79 -9.93 -0.37
CA ILE A 667 -23.74 -10.59 -1.14
C ILE A 667 -23.53 -9.77 -2.41
N ASN A 668 -22.33 -9.82 -2.99
CA ASN A 668 -22.04 -9.25 -4.30
C ASN A 668 -21.86 -10.37 -5.35
N PRO A 669 -22.88 -10.69 -6.17
CA PRO A 669 -22.77 -11.73 -7.19
C PRO A 669 -21.67 -11.46 -8.23
N THR A 670 -21.46 -10.21 -8.63
CA THR A 670 -20.53 -9.86 -9.73
C THR A 670 -19.05 -9.93 -9.36
N LYS A 671 -18.72 -10.04 -8.07
CA LYS A 671 -17.36 -10.39 -7.59
C LYS A 671 -17.24 -11.82 -7.09
N SER A 672 -18.38 -12.47 -6.78
CA SER A 672 -18.41 -13.87 -6.36
C SER A 672 -18.07 -14.76 -7.57
N ALA A 673 -17.45 -15.90 -7.33
CA ALA A 673 -16.94 -16.76 -8.40
C ALA A 673 -17.05 -18.25 -8.05
N ALA A 674 -17.40 -19.07 -9.03
CA ALA A 674 -17.37 -20.52 -8.93
C ALA A 674 -16.13 -21.08 -9.65
N VAL A 675 -15.48 -22.11 -9.12
CA VAL A 675 -14.31 -22.76 -9.74
C VAL A 675 -14.48 -24.28 -9.73
N TYR A 676 -14.27 -24.90 -10.89
CA TYR A 676 -14.37 -26.36 -11.06
C TYR A 676 -12.98 -27.01 -11.13
N PHE A 677 -12.54 -27.57 -10.00
CA PHE A 677 -11.21 -28.17 -9.86
C PHE A 677 -11.17 -29.59 -10.40
N SER A 678 -10.59 -29.75 -11.59
CA SER A 678 -10.55 -31.00 -12.36
C SER A 678 -9.16 -31.24 -13.01
N ARG A 679 -8.93 -32.45 -13.52
CA ARG A 679 -7.70 -32.77 -14.29
C ARG A 679 -7.86 -32.40 -15.78
N LEU A 680 -9.00 -32.74 -16.36
CA LEU A 680 -9.39 -32.45 -17.74
C LEU A 680 -10.17 -31.12 -17.79
N LYS A 681 -10.13 -30.40 -18.92
CA LYS A 681 -11.02 -29.23 -19.11
C LYS A 681 -12.45 -29.73 -19.32
N VAL A 682 -13.40 -29.21 -18.55
CA VAL A 682 -14.83 -29.42 -18.79
C VAL A 682 -15.35 -28.27 -19.66
N THR A 683 -16.12 -28.59 -20.69
CA THR A 683 -16.59 -27.63 -21.71
C THR A 683 -17.99 -27.06 -21.42
N ARG A 684 -18.81 -27.78 -20.67
CA ARG A 684 -20.14 -27.33 -20.20
C ARG A 684 -20.29 -27.68 -18.72
N LEU A 685 -20.68 -26.69 -17.92
CA LEU A 685 -21.05 -26.84 -16.51
C LEU A 685 -22.43 -26.22 -16.32
N PRO A 686 -23.35 -26.84 -15.57
CA PRO A 686 -24.58 -26.19 -15.16
C PRO A 686 -24.30 -24.87 -14.44
N SER A 687 -25.12 -23.84 -14.71
CA SER A 687 -25.07 -22.59 -13.96
C SER A 687 -25.38 -22.83 -12.48
N VAL A 688 -24.79 -22.01 -11.60
CA VAL A 688 -25.14 -21.96 -10.18
C VAL A 688 -25.57 -20.54 -9.86
N THR A 689 -26.79 -20.38 -9.34
CA THR A 689 -27.35 -19.08 -8.95
C THR A 689 -27.27 -18.89 -7.44
N LEU A 690 -27.27 -17.63 -7.00
CA LEU A 690 -27.32 -17.25 -5.59
C LEU A 690 -28.12 -15.96 -5.47
N MET A 691 -29.21 -16.01 -4.69
CA MET A 691 -30.23 -14.95 -4.68
C MET A 691 -30.62 -14.56 -6.11
N ASP A 692 -30.95 -15.58 -6.91
CA ASP A 692 -31.50 -15.48 -8.27
C ASP A 692 -30.55 -14.86 -9.32
N SER A 693 -29.34 -14.47 -8.90
CA SER A 693 -28.24 -14.02 -9.77
C SER A 693 -27.31 -15.18 -10.14
N PRO A 694 -26.93 -15.37 -11.43
CA PRO A 694 -25.96 -16.40 -11.82
C PRO A 694 -24.53 -16.02 -11.41
N ILE A 695 -23.76 -17.00 -10.91
CA ILE A 695 -22.35 -16.81 -10.55
C ILE A 695 -21.44 -17.35 -11.65
N PRO A 696 -20.44 -16.58 -12.14
CA PRO A 696 -19.56 -17.02 -13.21
C PRO A 696 -18.64 -18.19 -12.80
N TRP A 697 -18.45 -19.13 -13.74
CA TRP A 697 -17.44 -20.19 -13.64
C TRP A 697 -16.09 -19.69 -14.14
N GLU A 698 -15.13 -19.57 -13.24
CA GLU A 698 -13.79 -19.02 -13.47
C GLU A 698 -12.69 -20.09 -13.47
N ASP A 699 -11.67 -19.89 -14.30
CA ASP A 699 -10.51 -20.78 -14.39
C ASP A 699 -9.46 -20.48 -13.28
N ASN A 700 -9.54 -19.28 -12.66
CA ASN A 700 -8.64 -18.81 -11.59
C ASN A 700 -9.38 -17.90 -10.58
N VAL A 701 -9.35 -18.22 -9.29
CA VAL A 701 -9.90 -17.35 -8.22
C VAL A 701 -8.81 -16.88 -7.24
N LYS A 702 -8.93 -15.65 -6.74
CA LYS A 702 -8.01 -15.07 -5.74
C LYS A 702 -8.59 -15.16 -4.32
N TYR A 703 -8.45 -16.31 -3.66
CA TYR A 703 -8.89 -16.51 -2.27
C TYR A 703 -7.75 -16.25 -1.27
N LEU A 704 -8.01 -15.44 -0.23
CA LEU A 704 -7.08 -15.14 0.88
C LEU A 704 -5.63 -14.80 0.46
N GLY A 705 -5.49 -14.05 -0.63
CA GLY A 705 -4.21 -13.61 -1.18
C GLY A 705 -3.45 -14.64 -2.04
N VAL A 706 -3.90 -15.91 -2.05
CA VAL A 706 -3.45 -16.95 -2.98
C VAL A 706 -4.25 -16.84 -4.29
N ILE A 707 -3.78 -17.47 -5.37
CA ILE A 707 -4.60 -17.67 -6.58
C ILE A 707 -4.68 -19.18 -6.79
N LEU A 708 -5.91 -19.70 -6.83
CA LEU A 708 -6.23 -21.10 -7.06
C LEU A 708 -6.69 -21.22 -8.52
N ASP A 709 -5.88 -21.87 -9.35
CA ASP A 709 -6.27 -22.27 -10.71
C ASP A 709 -7.03 -23.60 -10.69
N SER A 710 -7.91 -23.83 -11.67
CA SER A 710 -8.69 -25.07 -11.82
C SER A 710 -7.84 -26.36 -11.71
N LYS A 711 -6.57 -26.30 -12.14
CA LYS A 711 -5.61 -27.43 -12.09
C LYS A 711 -4.74 -27.47 -10.82
N LEU A 712 -4.82 -26.48 -9.93
CA LEU A 712 -3.93 -26.29 -8.75
C LEU A 712 -2.44 -26.46 -9.07
N ASN A 713 -1.98 -25.86 -10.17
CA ASN A 713 -0.57 -25.81 -10.55
C ASN A 713 0.14 -24.50 -10.10
N PHE A 714 -0.65 -23.54 -9.62
CA PHE A 714 -0.26 -22.22 -9.09
C PHE A 714 0.57 -21.35 -10.06
N SER A 715 0.63 -21.65 -11.37
CA SER A 715 1.41 -20.86 -12.34
C SER A 715 0.95 -19.41 -12.43
N ALA A 716 -0.36 -19.15 -12.33
CA ALA A 716 -0.92 -17.80 -12.25
C ALA A 716 -0.45 -17.07 -10.98
N HIS A 717 -0.57 -17.72 -9.82
CA HIS A 717 -0.09 -17.20 -8.53
C HIS A 717 1.40 -16.84 -8.58
N VAL A 718 2.26 -17.78 -8.98
CA VAL A 718 3.72 -17.60 -9.10
C VAL A 718 4.06 -16.49 -10.10
N THR A 719 3.34 -16.38 -11.22
CA THR A 719 3.59 -15.33 -12.22
C THR A 719 3.26 -13.94 -11.68
N ARG A 720 2.10 -13.75 -11.03
CA ARG A 720 1.74 -12.50 -10.33
C ARG A 720 2.78 -12.15 -9.27
N VAL A 721 3.13 -13.10 -8.41
CA VAL A 721 4.06 -12.94 -7.30
C VAL A 721 5.47 -12.57 -7.78
N ARG A 722 6.00 -13.29 -8.78
CA ARG A 722 7.25 -12.97 -9.47
C ARG A 722 7.24 -11.54 -10.02
N ASN A 723 6.16 -11.14 -10.69
CA ASN A 723 6.04 -9.81 -11.29
C ASN A 723 6.04 -8.71 -10.20
N ARG A 724 5.27 -8.88 -9.11
CA ARG A 724 5.23 -7.91 -8.00
C ARG A 724 6.57 -7.81 -7.26
N ALA A 725 7.25 -8.94 -7.03
CA ALA A 725 8.59 -8.95 -6.45
C ALA A 725 9.64 -8.30 -7.36
N ALA A 726 9.58 -8.55 -8.67
CA ALA A 726 10.44 -7.92 -9.67
C ALA A 726 10.22 -6.39 -9.76
N PHE A 727 8.96 -5.93 -9.71
CA PHE A 727 8.59 -4.52 -9.65
C PHE A 727 9.17 -3.82 -8.41
N ILE A 728 9.01 -4.42 -7.22
CA ILE A 728 9.56 -3.87 -5.97
C ILE A 728 11.10 -3.85 -6.02
N LEU A 729 11.74 -4.91 -6.52
CA LEU A 729 13.19 -4.98 -6.74
C LEU A 729 13.69 -3.97 -7.81
N GLY A 730 12.79 -3.49 -8.68
CA GLY A 730 13.01 -2.39 -9.62
C GLY A 730 12.94 -1.02 -8.94
N ARG A 731 11.82 -0.69 -8.26
CA ARG A 731 11.66 0.58 -7.53
C ARG A 731 12.73 0.79 -6.45
N LEU A 732 13.19 -0.28 -5.79
CA LEU A 732 14.27 -0.24 -4.80
C LEU A 732 15.69 -0.33 -5.40
N TYR A 733 15.85 -0.24 -6.73
CA TYR A 733 17.17 -0.31 -7.39
C TYR A 733 18.16 0.74 -6.88
N ALA A 734 17.70 1.96 -6.56
CA ALA A 734 18.51 3.03 -5.98
C ALA A 734 19.19 2.63 -4.65
N LEU A 735 18.55 1.78 -3.85
CA LEU A 735 19.09 1.28 -2.58
C LEU A 735 19.94 0.02 -2.78
N PHE A 736 19.56 -0.87 -3.71
CA PHE A 736 20.16 -2.19 -3.86
C PHE A 736 21.36 -2.26 -4.82
N ASN A 737 21.59 -1.31 -5.71
CA ASN A 737 22.67 -1.39 -6.70
C ASN A 737 24.10 -1.33 -6.10
N LYS A 738 25.13 -1.57 -6.93
CA LYS A 738 26.54 -1.57 -6.50
C LYS A 738 27.16 -0.21 -6.18
N LYS A 739 26.59 0.90 -6.66
CA LYS A 739 27.04 2.26 -6.32
C LYS A 739 26.52 2.71 -4.95
N SER A 740 25.32 2.25 -4.55
CA SER A 740 24.72 2.51 -3.23
C SER A 740 25.63 2.08 -2.09
N LYS A 741 26.03 3.04 -1.25
CA LYS A 741 26.87 2.85 -0.05
C LYS A 741 26.11 2.29 1.16
N MET A 742 24.84 1.89 1.00
CA MET A 742 24.12 1.14 2.03
C MET A 742 24.88 -0.15 2.35
N SER A 743 25.07 -0.45 3.64
CA SER A 743 25.79 -1.67 4.04
C SER A 743 25.12 -2.93 3.48
N LEU A 744 25.94 -3.93 3.13
CA LEU A 744 25.47 -5.16 2.50
C LEU A 744 24.51 -5.94 3.42
N ARG A 745 24.75 -5.91 4.74
CA ARG A 745 23.83 -6.39 5.78
C ARG A 745 22.48 -5.68 5.73
N ASN A 746 22.45 -4.36 5.58
CA ASN A 746 21.20 -3.60 5.45
C ASN A 746 20.46 -3.91 4.13
N LYS A 747 21.17 -4.04 3.00
CA LYS A 747 20.58 -4.48 1.72
C LYS A 747 19.92 -5.86 1.87
N VAL A 748 20.60 -6.83 2.50
CA VAL A 748 20.06 -8.17 2.77
C VAL A 748 18.88 -8.13 3.74
N THR A 749 18.92 -7.32 4.81
CA THR A 749 17.79 -7.14 5.73
C THR A 749 16.57 -6.59 4.99
N LEU A 750 16.74 -5.55 4.16
CA LEU A 750 15.64 -4.97 3.39
C LEU A 750 15.04 -5.97 2.39
N PHE A 751 15.87 -6.79 1.71
CA PHE A 751 15.37 -7.86 0.86
C PHE A 751 14.60 -8.93 1.66
N LYS A 752 15.17 -9.42 2.78
CA LYS A 752 14.57 -10.42 3.68
C LYS A 752 13.23 -9.95 4.26
N SER A 753 13.01 -8.63 4.41
CA SER A 753 11.81 -8.01 4.99
C SER A 753 10.78 -7.44 3.99
N VAL A 754 11.17 -7.06 2.76
CA VAL A 754 10.26 -6.34 1.82
C VAL A 754 10.05 -7.06 0.48
N VAL A 755 11.06 -7.79 -0.02
CA VAL A 755 10.96 -8.48 -1.33
C VAL A 755 10.64 -9.96 -1.15
N ARG A 756 11.32 -10.62 -0.21
CA ARG A 756 11.15 -12.06 0.04
C ARG A 756 9.75 -12.44 0.54
N PRO A 757 9.09 -11.71 1.48
CA PRO A 757 7.76 -12.08 1.95
C PRO A 757 6.70 -12.09 0.84
N VAL A 758 6.81 -11.19 -0.14
CA VAL A 758 5.93 -11.18 -1.33
C VAL A 758 6.05 -12.48 -2.13
N MET A 759 7.21 -13.13 -2.11
CA MET A 759 7.48 -14.40 -2.79
C MET A 759 7.17 -15.66 -1.96
N THR A 760 6.86 -15.51 -0.67
CA THR A 760 6.77 -16.64 0.29
C THR A 760 5.55 -16.62 1.21
N TYR A 761 4.69 -15.59 1.13
CA TYR A 761 3.36 -15.59 1.74
C TYR A 761 2.57 -16.86 1.35
N ALA A 762 1.93 -17.52 2.32
CA ALA A 762 1.19 -18.78 2.14
C ALA A 762 1.99 -19.92 1.45
N SER A 763 3.33 -19.89 1.53
CA SER A 763 4.19 -20.91 0.92
C SER A 763 3.87 -22.38 1.26
N PRO A 764 3.42 -22.77 2.47
CA PRO A 764 3.05 -24.16 2.74
C PRO A 764 1.95 -24.70 1.81
N VAL A 765 1.07 -23.82 1.29
CA VAL A 765 0.04 -24.19 0.32
C VAL A 765 0.66 -24.61 -1.01
N PHE A 766 1.56 -23.79 -1.58
CA PHE A 766 2.01 -23.96 -2.98
C PHE A 766 3.46 -24.46 -3.14
N ALA A 767 4.25 -24.62 -2.07
CA ALA A 767 5.67 -24.98 -2.22
C ALA A 767 5.92 -26.36 -2.85
N HIS A 768 4.88 -27.20 -2.94
CA HIS A 768 4.88 -28.50 -3.61
C HIS A 768 4.89 -28.43 -5.16
N ILE A 769 4.82 -27.24 -5.76
CA ILE A 769 4.80 -27.04 -7.23
C ILE A 769 6.06 -27.53 -7.96
N ALA A 770 5.98 -27.59 -9.29
CA ALA A 770 7.10 -28.00 -10.14
C ALA A 770 8.39 -27.16 -9.89
N PRO A 771 9.58 -27.78 -9.81
CA PRO A 771 10.85 -27.06 -9.61
C PRO A 771 11.10 -25.92 -10.60
N LYS A 772 10.65 -26.05 -11.86
CA LYS A 772 10.69 -24.98 -12.89
C LYS A 772 9.97 -23.70 -12.45
N GLN A 773 8.91 -23.80 -11.65
CA GLN A 773 8.19 -22.64 -11.08
C GLN A 773 8.94 -22.05 -9.89
N ILE A 774 9.47 -22.87 -8.98
CA ILE A 774 10.29 -22.42 -7.85
C ILE A 774 11.54 -21.69 -8.37
N HIS A 775 12.15 -22.18 -9.45
CA HIS A 775 13.29 -21.53 -10.11
C HIS A 775 12.95 -20.11 -10.62
N ARG A 776 11.72 -19.85 -11.11
CA ARG A 776 11.29 -18.49 -11.53
C ARG A 776 11.31 -17.49 -10.36
N LEU A 777 11.13 -17.94 -9.12
CA LEU A 777 11.29 -17.12 -7.91
C LEU A 777 12.77 -17.01 -7.50
N GLN A 778 13.53 -18.11 -7.57
CA GLN A 778 14.98 -18.12 -7.31
C GLN A 778 15.74 -17.13 -8.21
N VAL A 779 15.34 -16.98 -9.48
CA VAL A 779 15.90 -15.96 -10.40
C VAL A 779 15.76 -14.53 -9.87
N ILE A 780 14.68 -14.20 -9.15
CA ILE A 780 14.51 -12.88 -8.53
C ILE A 780 15.50 -12.69 -7.35
N GLN A 781 15.76 -13.74 -6.58
CA GLN A 781 16.77 -13.70 -5.51
C GLN A 781 18.20 -13.64 -6.08
N ASN A 782 18.53 -14.41 -7.12
CA ASN A 782 19.81 -14.32 -7.84
C ASN A 782 20.05 -12.90 -8.39
N ARG A 783 19.00 -12.28 -8.94
CA ARG A 783 19.01 -10.89 -9.42
C ARG A 783 19.24 -9.88 -8.28
N PHE A 784 18.71 -10.12 -7.08
CA PHE A 784 19.03 -9.32 -5.90
C PHE A 784 20.50 -9.50 -5.48
N LEU A 785 20.97 -10.75 -5.31
CA LEU A 785 22.33 -11.08 -4.86
C LEU A 785 23.40 -10.35 -5.70
N ARG A 786 23.33 -10.48 -7.04
CA ARG A 786 24.27 -9.83 -7.97
C ARG A 786 24.16 -8.30 -7.98
N ARG A 787 22.95 -7.74 -7.80
CA ARG A 787 22.77 -6.28 -7.68
C ARG A 787 23.39 -5.71 -6.39
N ALA A 788 23.20 -6.43 -5.28
CA ALA A 788 23.62 -6.01 -3.94
C ALA A 788 25.15 -6.03 -3.75
N THR A 789 25.81 -7.06 -4.29
CA THR A 789 27.28 -7.23 -4.30
C THR A 789 27.96 -6.50 -5.46
N GLY A 790 27.25 -6.33 -6.59
CA GLY A 790 27.86 -5.86 -7.84
C GLY A 790 28.64 -6.92 -8.61
N ALA A 791 28.48 -8.19 -8.24
CA ALA A 791 29.29 -9.31 -8.73
C ALA A 791 29.27 -9.50 -10.26
N PRO A 792 30.42 -9.88 -10.85
CA PRO A 792 30.57 -10.12 -12.29
C PRO A 792 29.79 -11.36 -12.73
N TRP A 793 29.64 -11.56 -14.04
CA TRP A 793 28.84 -12.65 -14.61
C TRP A 793 29.38 -14.04 -14.22
N TYR A 794 30.71 -14.24 -14.29
CA TYR A 794 31.38 -15.51 -14.01
C TYR A 794 31.31 -15.97 -12.54
N MET A 795 31.09 -15.07 -11.58
CA MET A 795 30.95 -15.44 -10.17
C MET A 795 29.69 -16.31 -10.00
N ARG A 796 29.82 -17.48 -9.36
CA ARG A 796 28.71 -18.45 -9.25
C ARG A 796 27.65 -17.96 -8.27
N ASN A 797 26.39 -18.34 -8.51
CA ASN A 797 25.29 -17.98 -7.60
C ASN A 797 25.42 -18.68 -6.24
N SER A 798 26.01 -19.89 -6.20
CA SER A 798 26.32 -20.64 -4.98
C SER A 798 27.13 -19.83 -3.97
N ASP A 799 28.15 -19.14 -4.47
CA ASP A 799 29.18 -18.51 -3.67
C ASP A 799 28.59 -17.23 -3.04
N LEU A 800 27.90 -16.43 -3.86
CA LEU A 800 27.06 -15.30 -3.41
C LEU A 800 26.00 -15.67 -2.37
N HIS A 801 25.45 -16.88 -2.45
CA HIS A 801 24.50 -17.41 -1.49
C HIS A 801 25.17 -17.72 -0.15
N ILE A 802 26.35 -18.36 -0.17
CA ILE A 802 27.15 -18.71 1.00
C ILE A 802 27.64 -17.46 1.73
N ASP A 803 28.19 -16.48 1.00
CA ASP A 803 28.76 -15.25 1.57
C ASP A 803 27.73 -14.37 2.28
N LEU A 804 26.51 -14.28 1.73
CA LEU A 804 25.45 -13.41 2.25
C LEU A 804 24.54 -14.07 3.31
N ASP A 805 24.82 -15.30 3.70
CA ASP A 805 23.95 -16.15 4.54
C ASP A 805 22.47 -16.02 4.13
N LEU A 806 22.21 -16.29 2.86
CA LEU A 806 20.88 -16.25 2.28
C LEU A 806 20.53 -17.67 1.80
N PRO A 807 19.58 -18.38 2.43
CA PRO A 807 19.14 -19.70 1.95
C PRO A 807 18.54 -19.61 0.55
N THR A 808 18.50 -20.71 -0.19
CA THR A 808 17.73 -20.77 -1.46
C THR A 808 16.25 -20.54 -1.22
N ILE A 809 15.52 -20.12 -2.25
CA ILE A 809 14.06 -20.04 -2.17
C ILE A 809 13.49 -21.42 -1.87
N ALA A 810 13.98 -22.50 -2.51
CA ALA A 810 13.54 -23.86 -2.24
C ALA A 810 13.72 -24.26 -0.76
N GLN A 811 14.93 -24.07 -0.20
CA GLN A 811 15.21 -24.33 1.21
C GLN A 811 14.38 -23.46 2.15
N HIS A 812 14.20 -22.18 1.83
CA HIS A 812 13.39 -21.27 2.66
C HIS A 812 11.92 -21.66 2.67
N LEU A 813 11.35 -22.08 1.53
CA LEU A 813 10.00 -22.63 1.42
C LEU A 813 9.87 -23.93 2.23
N LYS A 814 10.82 -24.86 2.10
CA LYS A 814 10.87 -26.12 2.87
C LYS A 814 10.95 -25.88 4.39
N LEU A 815 11.79 -24.96 4.84
CA LEU A 815 11.91 -24.57 6.26
C LEU A 815 10.67 -23.83 6.79
N ALA A 816 10.00 -23.02 5.96
CA ALA A 816 8.73 -22.38 6.33
C ALA A 816 7.61 -23.43 6.45
N SER A 817 7.56 -24.37 5.50
CA SER A 817 6.59 -25.48 5.48
C SER A 817 6.80 -26.43 6.67
N ARG A 818 8.05 -26.78 7.02
CA ARG A 818 8.35 -27.59 8.22
C ARG A 818 7.73 -26.96 9.46
N ARG A 819 8.14 -25.73 9.80
CA ARG A 819 7.60 -24.98 10.96
C ARG A 819 6.07 -24.91 10.97
N TYR A 820 5.46 -24.69 9.81
CA TYR A 820 4.02 -24.68 9.64
C TYR A 820 3.40 -26.04 9.98
N PHE A 821 3.86 -27.14 9.37
CA PHE A 821 3.35 -28.48 9.64
C PHE A 821 3.60 -28.92 11.07
N ASP A 822 4.77 -28.64 11.64
CA ASP A 822 5.09 -28.91 13.04
C ASP A 822 4.08 -28.21 13.98
N SER A 823 3.79 -26.92 13.74
CA SER A 823 2.81 -26.16 14.52
C SER A 823 1.35 -26.54 14.28
N ALA A 824 1.04 -27.13 13.12
CA ALA A 824 -0.31 -27.48 12.71
C ALA A 824 -0.76 -28.86 13.21
N VAL A 825 0.18 -29.75 13.59
CA VAL A 825 -0.13 -31.04 14.24
C VAL A 825 -0.66 -30.82 15.67
N GLY A 826 -0.08 -29.90 16.43
CA GLY A 826 -0.52 -29.52 17.78
C GLY A 826 -1.54 -28.38 17.84
N HIS A 827 -2.34 -28.19 16.77
CA HIS A 827 -3.27 -27.06 16.69
C HIS A 827 -4.64 -27.40 17.34
N PRO A 828 -5.26 -26.50 18.12
CA PRO A 828 -6.51 -26.81 18.84
C PRO A 828 -7.75 -26.99 17.93
N ASN A 829 -7.68 -26.59 16.66
CA ASN A 829 -8.75 -26.80 15.69
C ASN A 829 -8.54 -28.10 14.90
N PRO A 830 -9.44 -29.11 15.00
CA PRO A 830 -9.26 -30.42 14.38
C PRO A 830 -9.22 -30.37 12.84
N LEU A 831 -9.83 -29.35 12.22
CA LEU A 831 -9.79 -29.16 10.76
C LEU A 831 -8.39 -28.75 10.26
N VAL A 832 -7.61 -28.08 11.11
CA VAL A 832 -6.19 -27.74 10.83
C VAL A 832 -5.33 -28.99 11.00
N VAL A 833 -5.52 -29.73 12.10
CA VAL A 833 -4.79 -30.97 12.38
C VAL A 833 -5.02 -31.99 11.27
N SER A 834 -6.28 -32.28 10.91
CA SER A 834 -6.64 -33.23 9.86
C SER A 834 -6.02 -32.89 8.50
N ALA A 835 -6.01 -31.61 8.11
CA ALA A 835 -5.33 -31.18 6.88
C ALA A 835 -3.80 -31.30 6.98
N ALA A 836 -3.20 -31.12 8.16
CA ALA A 836 -1.76 -31.16 8.36
C ALA A 836 -1.19 -32.57 8.54
N THR A 837 -1.92 -33.49 9.16
CA THR A 837 -1.49 -34.86 9.46
C THR A 837 -1.72 -35.85 8.32
N TYR A 838 -2.59 -35.52 7.35
CA TYR A 838 -2.91 -36.41 6.24
C TYR A 838 -1.67 -36.95 5.52
N ASN A 839 -1.49 -38.27 5.56
CA ASN A 839 -0.42 -38.98 4.89
C ASN A 839 -1.01 -40.10 4.01
N PRO A 840 -0.97 -40.00 2.66
CA PRO A 840 -1.55 -41.01 1.78
C PRO A 840 -0.76 -42.34 1.75
N ILE A 841 0.45 -42.40 2.33
CA ILE A 841 1.31 -43.59 2.31
C ILE A 841 0.70 -44.77 3.09
N ALA A 842 -0.14 -44.49 4.10
CA ALA A 842 -0.81 -45.51 4.91
C ALA A 842 -1.89 -46.31 4.15
N LEU A 843 -2.26 -45.90 2.93
CA LEU A 843 -3.14 -46.66 2.04
C LEU A 843 -2.27 -47.30 0.94
N GLY A 844 -2.12 -48.62 0.99
CA GLY A 844 -1.20 -49.35 0.12
C GLY A 844 -1.42 -49.09 -1.38
N LYS A 845 -0.31 -49.02 -2.14
CA LYS A 845 -0.25 -48.83 -3.61
C LYS A 845 -0.73 -47.46 -4.14
N PHE A 846 -0.15 -46.35 -3.66
CA PHE A 846 -0.23 -45.03 -4.36
C PHE A 846 1.12 -44.52 -4.87
N ARG A 847 1.13 -43.97 -6.10
CA ARG A 847 2.34 -43.46 -6.77
C ARG A 847 2.91 -42.21 -6.07
N ARG A 848 4.23 -42.21 -5.82
CA ARG A 848 5.02 -41.13 -5.18
C ARG A 848 4.97 -39.78 -5.93
N ASP A 849 4.55 -39.76 -7.19
CA ASP A 849 4.58 -38.58 -8.08
C ASP A 849 3.55 -37.48 -7.73
N HIS A 850 2.58 -37.78 -6.86
CA HIS A 850 1.49 -36.87 -6.51
C HIS A 850 1.95 -35.75 -5.57
N ARG A 851 2.43 -34.65 -6.16
CA ARG A 851 2.77 -33.40 -5.46
C ARG A 851 1.57 -32.86 -4.65
N ARG A 852 1.71 -32.78 -3.33
CA ARG A 852 0.74 -32.23 -2.37
C ARG A 852 1.47 -31.39 -1.32
N PRO A 853 0.81 -30.48 -0.57
CA PRO A 853 1.43 -29.54 0.37
C PRO A 853 2.54 -30.12 1.27
N ARG A 854 2.30 -31.26 1.92
CA ARG A 854 3.26 -31.88 2.86
C ARG A 854 4.52 -32.44 2.18
N ASN A 855 4.44 -32.86 0.91
CA ASN A 855 5.56 -33.49 0.19
C ASN A 855 6.79 -32.59 0.01
N VAL A 856 6.66 -31.28 0.21
CA VAL A 856 7.79 -30.32 0.20
C VAL A 856 8.86 -30.68 1.24
N LEU A 857 8.48 -31.40 2.31
CA LEU A 857 9.40 -31.88 3.33
C LEU A 857 10.31 -33.01 2.82
N ASP A 858 9.81 -33.80 1.87
CA ASP A 858 10.47 -34.99 1.31
C ASP A 858 11.38 -34.65 0.10
N PHE A 859 11.24 -33.43 -0.45
CA PHE A 859 12.11 -32.94 -1.52
C PHE A 859 13.57 -32.91 -1.06
N GLN A 860 14.49 -33.47 -1.85
CA GLN A 860 15.93 -33.39 -1.58
C GLN A 860 16.41 -31.94 -1.49
N ASP A 861 17.38 -31.69 -0.62
CA ASP A 861 17.99 -30.35 -0.47
C ASP A 861 18.89 -30.05 -1.68
N ASP A 862 18.88 -28.79 -2.13
CA ASP A 862 19.64 -28.39 -3.31
C ASP A 862 21.16 -28.30 -3.04
N PRO A 863 22.04 -28.38 -4.07
CA PRO A 863 23.49 -28.36 -3.88
C PRO A 863 24.04 -27.10 -3.17
N ILE A 864 23.39 -25.94 -3.31
CA ILE A 864 23.80 -24.70 -2.62
C ILE A 864 23.44 -24.81 -1.13
N THR A 865 22.27 -25.36 -0.81
CA THR A 865 21.85 -25.68 0.56
C THR A 865 22.83 -26.63 1.24
N ILE A 866 23.23 -27.72 0.58
CA ILE A 866 24.19 -28.70 1.11
C ILE A 866 25.55 -28.04 1.34
N ALA A 867 26.04 -27.21 0.40
CA ALA A 867 27.27 -26.45 0.57
C ALA A 867 27.19 -25.46 1.75
N GLN A 868 26.09 -24.71 1.88
CA GLN A 868 25.86 -23.79 3.01
C GLN A 868 25.84 -24.52 4.35
N ALA A 869 25.27 -25.73 4.43
CA ALA A 869 25.28 -26.55 5.63
C ALA A 869 26.71 -26.95 6.02
N LYS A 870 27.50 -27.48 5.07
CA LYS A 870 28.92 -27.85 5.28
C LYS A 870 29.76 -26.66 5.75
N VAL A 871 29.62 -25.48 5.11
CA VAL A 871 30.33 -24.25 5.52
C VAL A 871 29.92 -23.78 6.93
N LYS A 872 28.64 -23.90 7.30
CA LYS A 872 28.17 -23.57 8.66
C LYS A 872 28.70 -24.54 9.71
N GLN A 873 28.68 -25.83 9.43
CA GLN A 873 29.25 -26.86 10.30
C GLN A 873 30.75 -26.64 10.52
N HIS A 874 31.50 -26.35 9.45
CA HIS A 874 32.92 -25.99 9.54
C HIS A 874 33.13 -24.73 10.37
N ARG A 875 32.42 -23.61 10.09
CA ARG A 875 32.52 -22.38 10.91
C ARG A 875 32.16 -22.61 12.39
N GLN A 876 31.24 -23.53 12.69
CA GLN A 876 30.92 -23.91 14.07
C GLN A 876 32.02 -24.75 14.72
N THR A 877 32.64 -25.70 14.02
CA THR A 877 33.79 -26.45 14.56
C THR A 877 35.01 -25.55 14.72
N THR A 878 35.35 -24.66 13.77
CA THR A 878 36.42 -23.65 13.94
C THR A 878 36.15 -22.73 15.13
N ARG A 879 34.90 -22.36 15.39
CA ARG A 879 34.55 -21.51 16.54
C ARG A 879 34.62 -22.29 17.86
N ARG A 880 34.20 -23.56 17.88
CA ARG A 880 34.36 -24.46 19.04
C ARG A 880 35.83 -24.74 19.33
N SER A 881 36.67 -25.00 18.33
CA SER A 881 38.11 -25.19 18.53
C SER A 881 38.81 -23.91 18.97
N ARG A 882 38.45 -22.73 18.44
CA ARG A 882 38.95 -21.43 18.97
C ARG A 882 38.50 -21.15 20.40
N CYS A 883 37.30 -21.58 20.81
CA CYS A 883 36.87 -21.51 22.21
C CYS A 883 37.65 -22.50 23.10
N ARG A 884 37.85 -23.74 22.66
CA ARG A 884 38.69 -24.72 23.37
C ARG A 884 40.13 -24.23 23.50
N LEU A 885 40.75 -23.71 22.43
CA LEU A 885 42.08 -23.09 22.47
C LEU A 885 42.14 -21.93 23.48
N ARG A 886 41.13 -21.03 23.52
CA ARG A 886 41.06 -19.99 24.56
C ARG A 886 40.95 -20.56 25.98
N GLN A 887 40.20 -21.65 26.17
CA GLN A 887 40.10 -22.33 27.47
C GLN A 887 41.40 -23.08 27.84
N SER A 888 42.13 -23.62 26.87
CA SER A 888 43.45 -24.22 27.05
C SER A 888 44.50 -23.16 27.40
N PHE A 889 44.59 -22.05 26.66
CA PHE A 889 45.48 -20.94 27.03
C PHE A 889 45.16 -20.37 28.42
N SER A 890 43.86 -20.31 28.78
CA SER A 890 43.41 -19.93 30.13
C SER A 890 43.71 -20.97 31.23
N ARG A 891 44.11 -22.20 30.88
CA ARG A 891 44.59 -23.23 31.83
C ARG A 891 46.13 -23.31 31.90
N TYR A 892 46.84 -22.82 30.89
CA TYR A 892 48.31 -22.89 30.78
C TYR A 892 49.02 -21.55 31.04
N GLY A 893 48.38 -20.60 31.74
CA GLY A 893 49.01 -19.36 32.24
C GLY A 893 49.51 -18.34 31.20
N LEU A 894 49.44 -18.66 29.91
CA LEU A 894 49.99 -17.81 28.84
C LEU A 894 49.14 -16.55 28.60
N ILE A 895 49.64 -15.43 29.10
CA ILE A 895 49.03 -14.10 28.97
C ILE A 895 49.01 -13.69 27.48
N ALA A 896 47.82 -13.73 26.88
CA ALA A 896 47.62 -13.29 25.50
C ALA A 896 47.67 -11.75 25.40
N GLY A 897 48.86 -11.22 25.15
CA GLY A 897 49.11 -9.79 24.94
C GLY A 897 48.23 -9.15 23.85
N ARG A 898 47.99 -7.83 23.97
CA ARG A 898 47.12 -7.06 23.06
C ARG A 898 47.71 -6.94 21.65
N PHE A 899 47.39 -7.88 20.76
CA PHE A 899 47.56 -7.67 19.32
C PHE A 899 46.51 -6.68 18.77
N SER A 900 46.85 -5.39 18.86
CA SER A 900 46.21 -4.33 18.07
C SER A 900 46.62 -4.43 16.59
N PRO A 901 45.77 -4.07 15.62
CA PRO A 901 46.17 -4.02 14.21
C PRO A 901 47.13 -2.84 13.98
N ILE A 902 48.27 -3.11 13.33
CA ILE A 902 49.25 -2.08 12.96
C ILE A 902 48.68 -1.23 11.80
N ASN A 903 48.63 0.09 12.00
CA ASN A 903 48.39 1.08 10.96
C ASN A 903 49.74 1.61 10.44
N ASN A 904 50.14 1.24 9.22
CA ASN A 904 51.31 1.85 8.57
C ASN A 904 50.92 3.15 7.85
N ARG A 905 51.36 4.31 8.37
CA ARG A 905 51.64 5.56 7.61
C ARG A 905 52.14 6.72 8.49
N SER A 906 53.43 7.06 8.42
CA SER A 906 53.94 8.45 8.47
C SER A 906 55.46 8.57 8.23
N VAL A 907 55.82 8.94 6.99
CA VAL A 907 56.68 10.09 6.61
C VAL A 907 57.90 10.47 7.49
N ALA A 908 59.11 10.26 6.94
CA ALA A 908 60.28 11.17 6.87
C ALA A 908 61.36 10.48 6.00
N GLY A 909 62.29 11.14 5.28
CA GLY A 909 62.42 12.56 4.90
C GLY A 909 63.83 12.89 4.36
N VAL A 910 63.94 13.92 3.48
CA VAL A 910 65.16 14.65 3.07
C VAL A 910 66.13 13.99 2.05
N SER A 911 66.66 14.81 1.11
CA SER A 911 67.83 14.64 0.20
C SER A 911 67.86 13.48 -0.82
N SER A 912 68.41 13.64 -2.04
CA SER A 912 68.85 14.84 -2.79
C SER A 912 69.17 14.54 -4.27
N ALA A 913 69.03 15.56 -5.13
CA ALA A 913 69.72 15.77 -6.43
C ALA A 913 69.47 14.81 -7.64
N THR A 914 69.36 15.43 -8.84
CA THR A 914 69.67 14.89 -10.21
C THR A 914 68.97 13.61 -10.71
N SER A 915 68.60 13.46 -11.99
CA SER A 915 68.60 14.36 -13.17
C SER A 915 67.64 13.84 -14.25
N SER A 916 67.24 14.69 -15.20
CA SER A 916 66.70 14.29 -16.53
C SER A 916 67.88 13.97 -17.49
N PRO A 917 67.69 13.43 -18.73
CA PRO A 917 66.46 13.23 -19.51
C PRO A 917 66.36 11.89 -20.30
N SER A 918 65.38 11.84 -21.23
CA SER A 918 65.40 11.17 -22.55
C SER A 918 65.74 9.67 -22.72
N ASP A 919 64.74 8.97 -23.27
CA ASP A 919 64.80 8.11 -24.47
C ASP A 919 65.52 6.73 -24.51
N ASN A 920 64.87 5.90 -25.34
CA ASN A 920 65.43 5.08 -26.43
C ASN A 920 65.61 3.55 -26.29
N ALA A 921 65.32 2.92 -27.43
CA ALA A 921 65.77 1.63 -27.95
C ALA A 921 65.46 0.32 -27.18
N PHE A 922 65.65 -0.87 -27.75
CA PHE A 922 65.29 -1.50 -29.05
C PHE A 922 66.00 -2.88 -29.06
N ARG A 923 65.44 -3.88 -29.77
CA ARG A 923 66.12 -5.10 -30.27
C ARG A 923 66.98 -5.97 -29.32
N SER A 924 66.47 -7.18 -29.06
CA SER A 924 67.01 -8.45 -29.63
C SER A 924 66.12 -9.63 -29.18
N GLY A 925 66.07 -10.80 -29.84
CA GLY A 925 66.64 -11.21 -31.13
C GLY A 925 66.96 -12.71 -31.17
N SER A 926 66.67 -13.40 -32.29
CA SER A 926 67.14 -14.77 -32.62
C SER A 926 66.56 -15.94 -31.79
N ASN A 927 66.45 -17.20 -32.25
CA ASN A 927 66.37 -17.80 -33.61
C ASN A 927 65.85 -19.27 -33.55
N VAL A 928 65.84 -19.99 -34.70
CA VAL A 928 65.63 -21.47 -34.87
C VAL A 928 64.14 -21.90 -34.81
N ARG A 929 63.43 -22.08 -35.95
CA ARG A 929 63.39 -23.21 -36.93
C ARG A 929 62.78 -24.52 -36.35
N CYS A 930 61.91 -25.29 -37.03
CA CYS A 930 61.25 -25.22 -38.36
C CYS A 930 60.02 -26.21 -38.34
N ILE A 931 59.23 -26.55 -39.39
CA ILE A 931 59.31 -26.35 -40.85
C ILE A 931 57.92 -25.98 -41.49
N ASN A 932 57.50 -26.64 -42.58
CA ASN A 932 56.41 -26.30 -43.52
C ASN A 932 55.37 -27.48 -43.64
N SER A 933 54.26 -27.47 -44.41
CA SER A 933 54.02 -26.82 -45.73
C SER A 933 52.55 -26.60 -46.19
N ASN A 934 52.39 -25.58 -47.06
CA ASN A 934 51.42 -25.39 -48.19
C ASN A 934 49.88 -25.24 -47.91
N GLN A 935 49.06 -24.50 -48.69
CA GLN A 935 49.27 -23.59 -49.84
C GLN A 935 48.09 -22.58 -50.06
N ILE A 936 48.41 -21.31 -50.38
CA ILE A 936 47.93 -20.36 -51.45
C ILE A 936 46.57 -20.71 -52.17
N ILE A 937 45.59 -19.81 -52.49
CA ILE A 937 45.52 -18.65 -53.45
C ILE A 937 44.38 -17.63 -53.07
N ALA A 938 44.37 -16.44 -53.72
CA ALA A 938 43.54 -15.22 -53.57
C ALA A 938 42.06 -15.33 -54.10
N THR A 939 41.20 -14.30 -54.32
CA THR A 939 41.41 -12.85 -54.64
C THR A 939 40.17 -11.93 -54.38
N ASP A 940 40.46 -10.64 -54.08
CA ASP A 940 39.82 -9.36 -54.49
C ASP A 940 38.34 -8.88 -54.28
N GLN A 941 38.29 -7.67 -53.68
CA GLN A 941 37.61 -6.41 -54.11
C GLN A 941 36.14 -5.98 -53.80
N ALA A 942 36.07 -4.64 -53.62
CA ALA A 942 34.99 -3.68 -53.92
C ALA A 942 33.94 -3.26 -52.86
N GLU A 943 33.50 -2.00 -53.00
CA GLU A 943 32.55 -1.25 -52.16
C GLU A 943 31.08 -1.46 -52.62
N VAL A 944 30.00 -0.93 -52.04
CA VAL A 944 29.53 0.49 -52.00
C VAL A 944 28.28 0.60 -51.10
N ARG A 945 27.95 1.81 -50.57
CA ARG A 945 26.61 2.16 -50.03
C ARG A 945 25.86 3.10 -50.99
N PRO A 946 24.56 2.90 -51.24
CA PRO A 946 23.49 3.77 -50.67
C PRO A 946 22.16 2.99 -50.46
N SER A 947 20.98 3.54 -50.16
CA SER A 947 20.43 4.58 -49.27
C SER A 947 18.91 4.65 -49.57
N ARG A 948 18.09 5.15 -48.63
CA ARG A 948 16.69 5.63 -48.85
C ARG A 948 15.60 4.59 -49.23
N ALA A 949 14.36 5.08 -49.19
CA ALA A 949 13.03 4.46 -49.36
C ALA A 949 12.12 5.55 -49.99
N PRO A 950 10.76 5.47 -50.05
CA PRO A 950 9.81 4.38 -49.78
C PRO A 950 8.80 4.19 -50.95
N LEU A 951 7.71 3.42 -50.77
CA LEU A 951 6.44 3.66 -51.47
C LEU A 951 5.23 3.12 -50.67
N ASN A 952 4.02 3.56 -51.05
CA ASN A 952 2.77 3.44 -50.29
C ASN A 952 1.57 3.38 -51.26
N ARG A 953 0.52 2.59 -50.98
CA ARG A 953 -0.79 2.69 -51.66
C ARG A 953 -1.94 2.09 -50.83
N ASN A 954 -3.10 2.74 -50.91
CA ASN A 954 -4.36 2.34 -50.25
C ASN A 954 -5.29 1.59 -51.23
N ALA A 955 -6.29 0.86 -50.71
CA ALA A 955 -7.66 0.87 -51.27
C ALA A 955 -8.72 0.32 -50.27
N LYS A 956 -9.97 0.77 -50.44
CA LYS A 956 -11.15 0.44 -49.62
C LYS A 956 -12.01 -0.64 -50.28
N ARG A 957 -12.74 -1.45 -49.49
CA ARG A 957 -14.21 -1.68 -49.56
C ARG A 957 -14.64 -2.65 -48.44
N VAL A 958 -15.91 -3.09 -48.41
CA VAL A 958 -17.03 -2.52 -47.63
C VAL A 958 -18.27 -3.39 -47.88
N MET A 959 -19.07 -3.65 -46.82
CA MET A 959 -20.41 -4.31 -46.88
C MET A 959 -20.41 -5.81 -47.31
N SER A 960 -21.40 -6.64 -46.95
CA SER A 960 -22.48 -6.52 -45.94
C SER A 960 -23.11 -7.90 -45.60
N ASP A 961 -24.09 -7.88 -44.69
CA ASP A 961 -25.26 -8.77 -44.59
C ASP A 961 -25.20 -10.21 -44.03
N SER A 962 -26.29 -10.51 -43.32
CA SER A 962 -26.81 -11.83 -42.91
C SER A 962 -27.80 -12.32 -44.03
N PRO A 963 -28.64 -13.40 -43.95
CA PRO A 963 -29.20 -14.08 -42.75
C PRO A 963 -29.47 -15.61 -42.86
N SER A 964 -29.96 -16.20 -41.75
CA SER A 964 -30.82 -17.43 -41.70
C SER A 964 -30.21 -18.75 -42.25
N ARG A 965 -30.60 -19.97 -41.83
CA ARG A 965 -31.89 -20.53 -41.41
C ARG A 965 -31.71 -21.66 -40.38
N GLY A 966 -32.79 -22.13 -39.78
CA GLY A 966 -32.88 -23.48 -39.17
C GLY A 966 -33.23 -24.54 -40.23
N PRO A 967 -33.92 -25.66 -39.89
CA PRO A 967 -34.61 -25.96 -38.62
C PRO A 967 -34.44 -27.44 -38.15
N LEU A 968 -35.40 -27.92 -37.34
CA LEU A 968 -35.91 -29.30 -37.19
C LEU A 968 -35.60 -30.13 -35.93
N SER A 969 -36.64 -30.94 -35.66
CA SER A 969 -36.91 -32.00 -34.67
C SER A 969 -36.02 -33.25 -34.83
N GLY A 970 -36.09 -34.28 -33.97
CA GLY A 970 -37.08 -34.56 -32.91
C GLY A 970 -36.67 -35.71 -31.98
N ALA A 971 -37.66 -36.32 -31.33
CA ALA A 971 -37.48 -37.38 -30.32
C ALA A 971 -37.53 -38.80 -30.90
N LEU A 972 -37.06 -39.79 -30.12
CA LEU A 972 -37.81 -41.03 -29.82
C LEU A 972 -37.15 -41.84 -28.67
N GLU A 973 -37.83 -42.90 -28.23
CA GLU A 973 -37.69 -43.60 -26.95
C GLU A 973 -36.55 -44.67 -26.92
N THR A 974 -36.20 -45.27 -25.77
CA THR A 974 -36.78 -46.58 -25.37
C THR A 974 -36.44 -47.03 -23.93
N SER A 975 -37.17 -48.06 -23.48
CA SER A 975 -36.98 -49.02 -22.35
C SER A 975 -35.53 -49.56 -22.18
N HIS A 976 -35.06 -50.25 -21.13
CA HIS A 976 -35.57 -50.98 -19.93
C HIS A 976 -34.35 -51.26 -18.98
N SER A 977 -34.35 -51.94 -17.81
CA SER A 977 -35.30 -52.32 -16.74
C SER A 977 -34.48 -52.89 -15.53
N MET A 978 -35.13 -53.15 -14.37
CA MET A 978 -34.68 -54.00 -13.21
C MET A 978 -33.38 -53.59 -12.45
N GLU A 979 -33.33 -53.53 -11.11
CA GLU A 979 -33.43 -54.57 -10.04
C GLU A 979 -32.22 -55.55 -10.00
N ARG A 980 -31.62 -55.95 -8.87
CA ARG A 980 -31.84 -55.69 -7.41
C ARG A 980 -30.48 -55.78 -6.62
N PRO A 981 -30.43 -55.46 -5.30
CA PRO A 981 -29.22 -55.50 -4.44
C PRO A 981 -29.28 -56.71 -3.46
N PRO A 982 -28.78 -56.69 -2.20
CA PRO A 982 -27.56 -56.16 -1.57
C PRO A 982 -26.75 -57.28 -0.85
N LYS A 983 -25.68 -56.94 -0.08
CA LYS A 983 -25.46 -57.49 1.30
C LYS A 983 -24.32 -56.81 2.08
N ARG A 984 -24.62 -56.49 3.35
CA ARG A 984 -23.90 -56.75 4.64
C ARG A 984 -22.35 -56.70 4.71
N SER A 985 -21.69 -56.43 5.84
CA SER A 985 -21.98 -55.76 7.15
C SER A 985 -20.76 -55.98 8.09
N LYS A 986 -20.78 -55.43 9.33
CA LYS A 986 -19.81 -55.60 10.45
C LYS A 986 -18.52 -54.75 10.38
N SER A 987 -17.82 -54.42 11.47
CA SER A 987 -18.14 -53.90 12.84
C SER A 987 -16.86 -54.00 13.72
N SER A 988 -16.92 -53.53 14.98
CA SER A 988 -15.82 -53.39 15.98
C SER A 988 -14.74 -52.34 15.64
N VAL A 989 -14.31 -51.36 16.46
CA VAL A 989 -14.35 -51.05 17.92
C VAL A 989 -13.07 -51.46 18.70
N THR A 990 -12.71 -50.67 19.72
CA THR A 990 -11.48 -50.64 20.59
C THR A 990 -10.20 -50.10 19.91
N SER A 991 -9.25 -49.44 20.60
CA SER A 991 -9.21 -48.81 21.95
C SER A 991 -8.11 -47.71 22.03
N GLN A 992 -8.15 -46.84 23.05
CA GLN A 992 -7.01 -46.00 23.48
C GLN A 992 -6.22 -46.70 24.62
N PRO A 993 -4.93 -46.39 24.81
CA PRO A 993 -4.46 -45.27 25.67
C PRO A 993 -3.37 -44.41 24.98
N GLY A 994 -2.74 -43.37 25.57
CA GLY A 994 -2.97 -42.64 26.83
C GLY A 994 -1.68 -41.97 27.37
N ASN A 995 -1.81 -40.74 27.88
CA ASN A 995 -0.89 -39.98 28.77
C ASN A 995 0.43 -39.30 28.30
N TYR A 996 0.66 -38.12 28.92
CA TYR A 996 1.89 -37.33 29.21
C TYR A 996 2.97 -37.09 28.11
N ASN A 997 3.38 -35.86 27.77
CA ASN A 997 3.80 -34.75 28.64
C ASN A 997 3.79 -33.37 27.93
N GLU A 998 3.70 -32.28 28.70
CA GLU A 998 3.78 -30.89 28.19
C GLU A 998 5.21 -30.32 28.20
N VAL A 999 5.58 -29.57 27.15
CA VAL A 999 6.74 -28.64 27.16
C VAL A 999 6.36 -27.35 26.41
N THR A 1000 6.12 -26.26 27.15
CA THR A 1000 5.53 -25.02 26.64
C THR A 1000 6.55 -24.05 26.01
N ALA A 1001 7.02 -24.38 24.79
CA ALA A 1001 7.92 -23.53 24.03
C ALA A 1001 7.23 -22.25 23.49
N ARG A 1002 7.47 -21.09 24.13
CA ARG A 1002 7.00 -19.77 23.67
C ARG A 1002 7.52 -19.44 22.26
N ALA A 1003 6.60 -19.13 21.34
CA ALA A 1003 6.92 -18.72 19.96
C ALA A 1003 6.27 -17.37 19.62
N GLU A 1004 6.99 -16.27 19.90
CA GLU A 1004 6.55 -14.92 19.51
C GLU A 1004 6.58 -14.74 17.98
N ALA A 1005 5.41 -14.57 17.37
CA ALA A 1005 5.25 -14.23 15.96
C ALA A 1005 4.84 -12.75 15.81
N PRO A 1006 5.53 -11.93 15.00
CA PRO A 1006 5.20 -10.52 14.86
C PRO A 1006 3.87 -10.32 14.10
N GLU A 1007 2.88 -9.78 14.79
CA GLU A 1007 1.56 -9.33 14.30
C GLU A 1007 1.65 -8.13 13.31
N GLY A 1008 2.44 -8.29 12.24
CA GLY A 1008 2.58 -7.34 11.12
C GLY A 1008 2.01 -7.86 9.80
N ALA A 1009 1.48 -9.10 9.78
CA ALA A 1009 1.02 -9.75 8.56
C ALA A 1009 -0.43 -9.42 8.17
N LEU A 1010 -1.31 -9.12 9.14
CA LEU A 1010 -2.76 -8.94 8.90
C LEU A 1010 -3.08 -7.72 7.99
N GLU A 1011 -2.32 -6.62 8.10
CA GLU A 1011 -2.46 -5.45 7.19
C GLU A 1011 -1.99 -5.78 5.74
N SER A 1012 -1.26 -6.88 5.52
CA SER A 1012 -0.70 -7.24 4.20
C SER A 1012 -1.61 -8.09 3.31
N CYS A 1013 -2.73 -8.60 3.82
CA CYS A 1013 -3.76 -9.26 3.00
C CYS A 1013 -4.66 -8.25 2.26
N TYR A 1014 -4.71 -7.00 2.73
CA TYR A 1014 -5.57 -5.92 2.23
C TYR A 1014 -4.82 -4.82 1.44
N SER A 1015 -3.60 -5.08 0.92
CA SER A 1015 -2.78 -4.13 0.13
C SER A 1015 -1.96 -4.74 -1.02
#